data_AF-A0A917U9W4-F1
#
_entry.id   AF-A0A917U9W4-F1
#
_cell.length_a   1.000
_cell.length_b   1.000
_cell.length_c   1.000
_cell.angle_alpha   90.00
_cell.angle_beta   90.00
_cell.angle_gamma   90.00
#
_symmetry.space_group_name_H-M   'P 1'
#
loop_
_entity.id
_entity.type
_entity.pdbx_description
1 polymer ?
#
loop_
_entity_poly.entity_id
_entity_poly.type
_entity_poly.pdbx_seq_one_letter_code
_entity_poly.pdbx_strand_id
1 'polypeptide(L)'
;MRPGPPAVRVEALGDALLLRAGTGPAGALRAVTSALGRGHRETVVVTAPAVTGQDGLFDLVIDAVAEAAPIRAGIRTEIRLVLLGAGPDRDTREDGIRRVAWRLGRRVTGSLGPVVVASDGTCVSVPHGAHGDAPDGDGWRYGWYGSDGTGPDGDSWEPPWSPEPRWPVLPAPESRTRDQAGPGLVAHPVPAGLWLLPAGVRPGQAGVVGSLPREPDAPTIFVGGCGRPVAADEVARAVAAMRPDPASRLVLLPRAVPDGAPADRFDGLPVRVRSAVPVLGETGWRLAPVTTAGTVVPPAAAEAPAGDDRPASPAVAPARSGPYTEGRRPVPGRATAAGWSLLDDTDALGIAPAAAGVLVEVATGPQGFLVGGAPISVADFADLLAAALGPGPASLVLAGPDHDRPVTLLAELAEVLGAPVYAPAGPLALTATGVLLAASGFHAYVPGAPPEPAGPVLPAGCADARMAGLATRFAPIAPAGPGRSRSVPARAGIAGVTRRPGDAPASAVRTAARAAEPRPEPRPEATELQDALVAALGPEYDRHAAELDEPTPELVALRAYANGAGPGVNAYLRGAPIPEPGAATGPWGPPAVVAAGALLAFRQLPVVFGPVFASSAAPAGSYAAGVDLTEPGFVEAHLGPGAHPDARTEYAIWSMTARRVDAAVRAGAPVACFAPGSRFAVLAVERFDGRIRVYLADRNAGPTADAGTLLARLRAGAAAPSTDRPMIAPIGLTDSGRPFAYDP
;
A
#
# COMPACT_ATOMS: atom_id res chain seq x y z
N MET A 1 34.86 -9.85 -16.17
CA MET A 1 33.79 -9.03 -16.80
C MET A 1 32.81 -8.65 -15.72
N ARG A 2 32.60 -7.36 -15.45
CA ARG A 2 31.46 -6.94 -14.63
C ARG A 2 30.18 -7.26 -15.43
N PRO A 3 29.15 -7.87 -14.83
CA PRO A 3 27.87 -8.02 -15.51
C PRO A 3 27.38 -6.63 -15.92
N GLY A 4 26.91 -6.49 -17.16
CA GLY A 4 26.32 -5.23 -17.63
C GLY A 4 25.12 -4.81 -16.76
N PRO A 5 24.71 -3.54 -16.81
CA PRO A 5 23.55 -3.08 -16.07
C PRO A 5 22.31 -3.94 -16.44
N PRO A 6 21.45 -4.27 -15.47
CA PRO A 6 20.27 -5.07 -15.72
C PRO A 6 19.35 -4.36 -16.71
N ALA A 7 18.88 -5.10 -17.72
CA ALA A 7 17.97 -4.56 -18.74
C ALA A 7 16.71 -3.94 -18.09
N VAL A 8 16.43 -2.70 -18.47
CA VAL A 8 15.23 -1.97 -18.04
C VAL A 8 14.03 -2.53 -18.79
N ARG A 9 12.96 -2.84 -18.06
CA ARG A 9 11.66 -3.23 -18.60
C ARG A 9 10.69 -2.08 -18.45
N VAL A 10 9.98 -1.77 -19.53
CA VAL A 10 8.89 -0.80 -19.56
C VAL A 10 7.57 -1.56 -19.45
N GLU A 11 6.76 -1.24 -18.45
CA GLU A 11 5.43 -1.81 -18.28
C GLU A 11 4.37 -0.71 -18.31
N ALA A 12 3.34 -0.88 -19.14
CA ALA A 12 2.28 0.10 -19.29
C ALA A 12 1.05 -0.30 -18.45
N LEU A 13 0.66 0.54 -17.48
CA LEU A 13 -0.36 0.27 -16.46
C LEU A 13 -1.45 1.33 -16.51
N GLY A 14 -2.47 1.14 -17.36
CA GLY A 14 -3.43 2.22 -17.65
C GLY A 14 -2.71 3.42 -18.27
N ASP A 15 -2.97 4.64 -17.82
CA ASP A 15 -2.32 5.86 -18.35
C ASP A 15 -0.91 6.13 -17.78
N ALA A 16 -0.35 5.17 -17.03
CA ALA A 16 0.97 5.28 -16.41
C ALA A 16 1.97 4.27 -17.00
N LEU A 17 3.26 4.60 -16.92
CA LEU A 17 4.39 3.76 -17.29
C LEU A 17 5.22 3.43 -16.04
N LEU A 18 5.63 2.17 -15.91
CA LEU A 18 6.57 1.71 -14.90
C LEU A 18 7.87 1.28 -15.59
N LEU A 19 8.97 1.96 -15.28
CA LEU A 19 10.32 1.56 -15.66
C LEU A 19 10.97 0.83 -14.50
N ARG A 20 11.33 -0.43 -14.68
CA ARG A 20 11.97 -1.24 -13.63
C ARG A 20 13.11 -2.09 -14.19
N ALA A 21 14.12 -2.33 -13.37
CA ALA A 21 15.21 -3.26 -13.68
C ALA A 21 15.27 -4.36 -12.61
N GLY A 22 15.71 -5.56 -13.01
CA GLY A 22 15.94 -6.69 -12.10
C GLY A 22 14.68 -7.30 -11.44
N THR A 23 14.88 -7.95 -10.29
CA THR A 23 13.86 -8.71 -9.52
C THR A 23 13.18 -7.91 -8.41
N GLY A 24 13.21 -6.56 -8.48
CA GLY A 24 12.55 -5.71 -7.49
C GLY A 24 11.05 -6.03 -7.31
N PRO A 25 10.39 -5.47 -6.28
CA PRO A 25 9.04 -5.85 -5.86
C PRO A 25 7.96 -5.41 -6.87
N ALA A 26 7.86 -6.13 -7.99
CA ALA A 26 7.07 -5.74 -9.15
C ALA A 26 5.58 -5.55 -8.83
N GLY A 27 5.02 -6.37 -7.93
CA GLY A 27 3.64 -6.23 -7.47
C GLY A 27 3.38 -4.90 -6.78
N ALA A 28 4.25 -4.50 -5.84
CA ALA A 28 4.13 -3.23 -5.12
C ALA A 28 4.33 -2.04 -6.06
N LEU A 29 5.34 -2.10 -6.93
CA LEU A 29 5.60 -1.06 -7.94
C LEU A 29 4.41 -0.88 -8.89
N ARG A 30 3.81 -1.98 -9.37
CA ARG A 30 2.59 -1.93 -10.19
C ARG A 30 1.41 -1.31 -9.45
N ALA A 31 1.24 -1.64 -8.18
CA ALA A 31 0.15 -1.08 -7.36
C ALA A 31 0.32 0.44 -7.18
N VAL A 32 1.53 0.89 -6.87
CA VAL A 32 1.90 2.31 -6.74
C VAL A 32 1.70 3.05 -8.07
N THR A 33 2.26 2.53 -9.17
CA THR A 33 2.10 3.15 -10.50
C THR A 33 0.65 3.22 -10.93
N SER A 34 -0.14 2.17 -10.67
CA SER A 34 -1.57 2.18 -10.98
C SER A 34 -2.36 3.17 -10.13
N ALA A 35 -1.98 3.38 -8.86
CA ALA A 35 -2.60 4.40 -8.01
C ALA A 35 -2.30 5.81 -8.54
N LEU A 36 -1.04 6.06 -8.92
CA LEU A 36 -0.61 7.32 -9.49
C LEU A 36 -1.29 7.64 -10.83
N GLY A 37 -1.38 6.66 -11.72
CA GLY A 37 -2.09 6.83 -12.98
C GLY A 37 -3.58 7.19 -12.83
N ARG A 38 -4.20 6.89 -11.68
CA ARG A 38 -5.58 7.31 -11.36
C ARG A 38 -5.66 8.72 -10.77
N GLY A 39 -4.68 9.10 -9.95
CA GLY A 39 -4.67 10.39 -9.24
C GLY A 39 -4.29 11.58 -10.14
N HIS A 40 -3.54 11.33 -11.22
CA HIS A 40 -2.94 12.38 -12.03
C HIS A 40 -3.65 12.64 -13.36
N ARG A 41 -3.59 13.90 -13.78
CA ARG A 41 -4.10 14.34 -15.09
C ARG A 41 -3.08 14.16 -16.20
N GLU A 42 -1.83 13.88 -15.86
CA GLU A 42 -0.71 13.68 -16.76
C GLU A 42 -0.46 12.20 -17.02
N THR A 43 0.31 11.87 -18.04
CA THR A 43 0.89 10.52 -18.15
C THR A 43 1.98 10.38 -17.08
N VAL A 44 1.77 9.50 -16.11
CA VAL A 44 2.73 9.28 -15.02
C VAL A 44 3.77 8.26 -15.44
N VAL A 45 5.04 8.62 -15.36
CA VAL A 45 6.17 7.71 -15.54
C VAL A 45 6.83 7.49 -14.18
N VAL A 46 6.74 6.27 -13.68
CA VAL A 46 7.33 5.86 -12.40
C VAL A 46 8.60 5.07 -12.68
N THR A 47 9.72 5.50 -12.11
CA THR A 47 10.97 4.74 -12.18
C THR A 47 11.21 4.04 -10.86
N ALA A 48 11.44 2.73 -10.89
CA ALA A 48 11.82 1.97 -9.71
C ALA A 48 13.21 2.41 -9.20
N PRO A 49 13.54 2.21 -7.91
CA PRO A 49 14.84 2.60 -7.34
C PRO A 49 16.07 2.12 -8.13
N ALA A 50 16.02 0.88 -8.62
CA ALA A 50 17.09 0.29 -9.43
C ALA A 50 17.27 0.94 -10.81
N VAL A 51 16.29 1.73 -11.28
CA VAL A 51 16.36 2.53 -12.51
C VAL A 51 16.72 3.97 -12.20
N THR A 52 16.14 4.55 -11.14
CA THR A 52 16.40 5.93 -10.71
C THR A 52 17.88 6.21 -10.42
N GLY A 53 18.61 5.22 -9.91
CA GLY A 53 20.05 5.32 -9.67
C GLY A 53 20.94 5.04 -10.88
N GLN A 54 20.39 4.79 -12.08
CA GLN A 54 21.21 4.49 -13.26
C GLN A 54 21.70 5.77 -13.96
N ASP A 55 22.93 5.71 -14.45
CA ASP A 55 23.45 6.69 -15.41
C ASP A 55 22.56 6.71 -16.66
N GLY A 56 22.24 7.90 -17.16
CA GLY A 56 21.36 8.05 -18.33
C GLY A 56 19.87 7.82 -18.04
N LEU A 57 19.43 7.85 -16.77
CA LEU A 57 18.01 7.78 -16.36
C LEU A 57 17.07 8.54 -17.29
N PHE A 58 17.38 9.79 -17.62
CA PHE A 58 16.49 10.64 -18.42
C PHE A 58 16.43 10.25 -19.90
N ASP A 59 17.52 9.70 -20.44
CA ASP A 59 17.52 9.16 -21.80
C ASP A 59 16.68 7.86 -21.86
N LEU A 60 16.76 7.00 -20.82
CA LEU A 60 15.89 5.84 -20.67
C LEU A 60 14.40 6.22 -20.59
N VAL A 61 14.08 7.33 -19.89
CA VAL A 61 12.70 7.86 -19.83
C VAL A 61 12.23 8.34 -21.20
N ILE A 62 13.08 9.07 -21.94
CA ILE A 62 12.77 9.55 -23.29
C ILE A 62 12.46 8.36 -24.20
N ASP A 63 13.33 7.36 -24.22
CA ASP A 63 13.17 6.16 -25.05
C ASP A 63 11.91 5.38 -24.68
N ALA A 64 11.66 5.16 -23.38
CA ALA A 64 10.48 4.46 -22.90
C ALA A 64 9.16 5.16 -23.27
N VAL A 65 9.11 6.49 -23.19
CA VAL A 65 7.92 7.26 -23.58
C VAL A 65 7.74 7.25 -25.10
N ALA A 66 8.83 7.40 -25.87
CA ALA A 66 8.80 7.36 -27.32
C ALA A 66 8.36 5.99 -27.86
N GLU A 67 8.79 4.89 -27.24
CA GLU A 67 8.35 3.53 -27.60
C GLU A 67 6.89 3.26 -27.22
N ALA A 68 6.41 3.82 -26.10
CA ALA A 68 5.04 3.65 -25.64
C ALA A 68 4.01 4.49 -26.45
N ALA A 69 4.42 5.63 -27.01
CA ALA A 69 3.54 6.57 -27.71
C ALA A 69 2.82 6.03 -28.96
N PRO A 70 3.48 5.28 -29.87
CA PRO A 70 2.81 4.66 -31.01
C PRO A 70 1.75 3.64 -30.61
N ILE A 71 1.87 3.04 -29.42
CA ILE A 71 1.05 1.92 -28.97
C ILE A 71 -0.30 2.41 -28.41
N ARG A 72 -0.47 3.71 -28.12
CA ARG A 72 -1.72 4.22 -27.49
C ARG A 72 -2.14 5.61 -27.97
N ALA A 73 -3.36 5.68 -28.51
CA ALA A 73 -4.07 6.93 -28.82
C ALA A 73 -4.42 7.80 -27.59
N GLY A 74 -4.04 7.40 -26.37
CA GLY A 74 -4.43 8.03 -25.10
C GLY A 74 -3.29 8.66 -24.28
N ILE A 75 -2.06 8.75 -24.80
CA ILE A 75 -0.99 9.43 -24.05
C ILE A 75 -1.27 10.94 -24.03
N ARG A 76 -1.38 11.49 -22.82
CA ARG A 76 -1.72 12.90 -22.59
C ARG A 76 -0.55 13.81 -22.96
N THR A 77 -0.85 15.09 -23.20
CA THR A 77 0.14 16.08 -23.65
C THR A 77 1.21 16.40 -22.60
N GLU A 78 0.94 16.11 -21.33
CA GLU A 78 1.81 16.38 -20.20
C GLU A 78 2.29 15.08 -19.54
N ILE A 79 3.52 15.09 -19.05
CA ILE A 79 4.19 13.95 -18.43
C ILE A 79 4.58 14.30 -16.99
N ARG A 80 4.38 13.36 -16.07
CA ARG A 80 4.86 13.47 -14.69
C ARG A 80 5.85 12.38 -14.35
N LEU A 81 7.07 12.75 -13.98
CA LEU A 81 8.15 11.83 -13.61
C LEU A 81 8.21 11.63 -12.10
N VAL A 82 7.88 10.42 -11.66
CA VAL A 82 7.92 10.00 -10.26
C VAL A 82 9.17 9.12 -10.05
N LEU A 83 10.21 9.73 -9.48
CA LEU A 83 11.52 9.08 -9.31
C LEU A 83 11.62 8.42 -7.92
N LEU A 84 11.38 7.11 -7.84
CA LEU A 84 11.43 6.38 -6.56
C LEU A 84 12.88 6.04 -6.20
N GLY A 85 13.28 6.30 -4.96
CA GLY A 85 14.61 5.97 -4.44
C GLY A 85 15.63 7.10 -4.52
N ALA A 86 16.88 6.79 -4.13
CA ALA A 86 18.01 7.67 -4.32
C ALA A 86 18.34 7.75 -5.81
N GLY A 87 18.56 8.96 -6.29
CA GLY A 87 18.77 9.23 -7.71
C GLY A 87 19.81 10.32 -7.89
N PRO A 88 19.95 10.88 -9.10
CA PRO A 88 20.80 12.03 -9.33
C PRO A 88 20.46 13.17 -8.36
N ASP A 89 21.44 14.04 -8.10
CA ASP A 89 21.24 15.24 -7.30
C ASP A 89 20.19 16.17 -7.94
N ARG A 90 19.83 17.21 -7.19
CA ARG A 90 18.77 18.12 -7.58
C ARG A 90 19.05 18.84 -8.92
N ASP A 91 20.25 19.37 -9.09
CA ASP A 91 20.59 20.14 -10.30
C ASP A 91 20.55 19.23 -11.53
N THR A 92 21.06 18.01 -11.40
CA THR A 92 20.99 16.98 -12.45
C THR A 92 19.53 16.58 -12.76
N ARG A 93 18.64 16.58 -11.76
CA ARG A 93 17.20 16.33 -11.99
C ARG A 93 16.53 17.48 -12.73
N GLU A 94 16.81 18.73 -12.36
CA GLU A 94 16.28 19.91 -13.05
C GLU A 94 16.68 19.88 -14.54
N ASP A 95 17.97 19.70 -14.83
CA ASP A 95 18.48 19.62 -16.20
C ASP A 95 17.94 18.40 -16.95
N GLY A 96 17.81 17.26 -16.26
CA GLY A 96 17.21 16.05 -16.80
C GLY A 96 15.75 16.25 -17.21
N ILE A 97 14.93 16.85 -16.34
CA ILE A 97 13.52 17.16 -16.62
C ILE A 97 13.40 18.12 -17.81
N ARG A 98 14.22 19.18 -17.84
CA ARG A 98 14.24 20.13 -18.96
C ARG A 98 14.61 19.44 -20.27
N ARG A 99 15.59 18.53 -20.24
CA ARG A 99 15.99 17.71 -21.40
C ARG A 99 14.86 16.81 -21.89
N VAL A 100 14.16 16.11 -20.99
CA VAL A 100 13.01 15.26 -21.34
C VAL A 100 11.91 16.11 -22.00
N ALA A 101 11.59 17.27 -21.42
CA ALA A 101 10.58 18.18 -21.95
C ALA A 101 10.93 18.65 -23.38
N TRP A 102 12.16 19.13 -23.56
CA TRP A 102 12.67 19.58 -24.85
C TRP A 102 12.66 18.46 -25.91
N ARG A 103 13.11 17.26 -25.55
CA ARG A 103 13.18 16.12 -26.49
C ARG A 103 11.81 15.59 -26.90
N LEU A 104 10.86 15.56 -25.97
CA LEU A 104 9.52 15.04 -26.22
C LEU A 104 8.57 16.11 -26.79
N GLY A 105 8.96 17.39 -26.75
CA GLY A 105 8.09 18.51 -27.13
C GLY A 105 6.83 18.59 -26.27
N ARG A 106 6.95 18.22 -24.98
CA ARG A 106 5.84 18.10 -24.04
C ARG A 106 6.23 18.72 -22.71
N ARG A 107 5.24 19.23 -21.97
CA ARG A 107 5.46 19.65 -20.59
C ARG A 107 5.79 18.43 -19.74
N VAL A 108 6.87 18.52 -18.98
CA VAL A 108 7.31 17.48 -18.06
C VAL A 108 7.45 18.09 -16.67
N THR A 109 6.77 17.50 -15.70
CA THR A 109 7.00 17.81 -14.28
C THR A 109 7.68 16.62 -13.61
N GLY A 110 8.73 16.84 -12.82
CA GLY A 110 9.42 15.78 -12.10
C GLY A 110 9.79 16.15 -10.66
N SER A 111 9.97 15.14 -9.83
CA SER A 111 10.36 15.29 -8.43
C SER A 111 11.84 15.62 -8.27
N LEU A 112 12.17 16.69 -7.55
CA LEU A 112 13.56 17.11 -7.32
C LEU A 112 14.26 16.41 -6.16
N GLY A 113 13.49 15.80 -5.25
CA GLY A 113 14.02 14.93 -4.21
C GLY A 113 13.35 13.57 -4.19
N PRO A 114 13.75 12.67 -3.27
CA PRO A 114 13.15 11.35 -3.12
C PRO A 114 11.63 11.44 -2.98
N VAL A 115 10.90 10.53 -3.64
CA VAL A 115 9.44 10.52 -3.59
C VAL A 115 8.92 9.47 -2.64
N VAL A 116 8.03 9.89 -1.76
CA VAL A 116 7.13 9.03 -0.98
C VAL A 116 5.78 8.98 -1.68
N VAL A 117 5.16 7.79 -1.76
CA VAL A 117 3.82 7.64 -2.33
C VAL A 117 2.86 7.09 -1.28
N ALA A 118 1.74 7.78 -1.09
CA ALA A 118 0.63 7.35 -0.25
C ALA A 118 -0.27 6.35 -0.99
N SER A 119 -1.10 5.62 -0.24
CA SER A 119 -2.00 4.59 -0.80
C SER A 119 -3.07 5.14 -1.75
N ASP A 120 -3.42 6.43 -1.62
CA ASP A 120 -4.36 7.12 -2.48
C ASP A 120 -3.73 7.64 -3.79
N GLY A 121 -2.42 7.43 -3.97
CA GLY A 121 -1.67 7.92 -5.13
C GLY A 121 -1.12 9.33 -4.96
N THR A 122 -1.19 9.94 -3.77
CA THR A 122 -0.49 11.20 -3.51
C THR A 122 1.00 10.95 -3.38
N CYS A 123 1.81 11.66 -4.15
CA CYS A 123 3.26 11.70 -4.00
C CYS A 123 3.72 12.91 -3.19
N VAL A 124 4.78 12.74 -2.42
CA VAL A 124 5.50 13.84 -1.75
C VAL A 124 6.97 13.75 -2.14
N SER A 125 7.50 14.78 -2.78
CA SER A 125 8.93 14.96 -3.03
C SER A 125 9.56 15.60 -1.80
N VAL A 126 10.51 14.90 -1.22
CA VAL A 126 11.14 15.24 0.05
C VAL A 126 12.44 16.00 -0.22
N PRO A 127 12.76 17.10 0.49
CA PRO A 127 14.06 17.76 0.37
C PRO A 127 15.21 16.77 0.61
N HIS A 128 16.26 16.85 -0.20
CA HIS A 128 17.51 16.14 0.05
C HIS A 128 18.28 16.90 1.15
N GLY A 129 18.55 16.24 2.28
CA GLY A 129 19.24 16.82 3.42
C GLY A 129 18.32 17.58 4.38
N ALA A 130 18.00 16.96 5.52
CA ALA A 130 17.31 17.60 6.65
C ALA A 130 18.26 18.47 7.52
N HIS A 131 19.45 18.80 7.02
CA HIS A 131 20.41 19.60 7.77
C HIS A 131 20.02 21.09 7.67
N GLY A 132 19.75 21.68 8.83
CA GLY A 132 19.07 22.95 9.06
C GLY A 132 19.78 24.22 8.58
N ASP A 133 20.63 24.12 7.57
CA ASP A 133 21.24 25.25 6.88
C ASP A 133 20.56 25.40 5.51
N ALA A 134 19.25 25.65 5.50
CA ALA A 134 18.62 26.20 4.31
C ALA A 134 19.08 27.67 4.21
N PRO A 135 19.96 28.05 3.27
CA PRO A 135 20.39 29.43 3.14
C PRO A 135 19.16 30.32 2.92
N ASP A 136 19.05 31.37 3.72
CA ASP A 136 18.00 32.38 3.64
C ASP A 136 17.87 32.92 2.20
N GLY A 137 16.91 32.43 1.42
CA GLY A 137 16.62 32.99 0.10
C GLY A 137 15.74 32.15 -0.82
N ASP A 138 16.05 30.87 -1.02
CA ASP A 138 15.49 30.08 -2.14
C ASP A 138 14.68 28.85 -1.69
N GLY A 139 13.87 29.02 -0.64
CA GLY A 139 13.01 27.95 -0.08
C GLY A 139 11.95 27.37 -1.04
N TRP A 140 11.88 27.88 -2.27
CA TRP A 140 11.01 27.43 -3.36
C TRP A 140 11.44 26.13 -4.00
N ARG A 141 12.74 25.82 -3.92
CA ARG A 141 13.31 24.86 -4.84
C ARG A 141 13.27 23.41 -4.36
N TYR A 142 12.37 23.12 -3.41
CA TYR A 142 12.17 21.78 -2.85
C TYR A 142 10.75 21.33 -3.16
N GLY A 143 10.61 20.37 -4.07
CA GLY A 143 9.32 19.86 -4.51
C GLY A 143 9.37 19.34 -5.94
N TRP A 144 8.44 19.82 -6.75
CA TRP A 144 8.30 19.40 -8.14
C TRP A 144 8.72 20.54 -9.07
N TYR A 145 9.47 20.19 -10.11
CA TYR A 145 9.93 21.10 -11.13
C TYR A 145 9.30 20.73 -12.46
N GLY A 146 8.63 21.70 -13.08
CA GLY A 146 8.00 21.57 -14.38
C GLY A 146 8.74 22.39 -15.43
N SER A 147 8.92 21.84 -16.62
CA SER A 147 9.47 22.55 -17.77
C SER A 147 8.66 22.20 -19.03
N ASP A 148 8.42 23.19 -19.88
CA ASP A 148 7.86 22.99 -21.23
C ASP A 148 8.92 22.75 -22.32
N GLY A 149 10.20 22.89 -21.98
CA GLY A 149 11.33 22.67 -22.88
C GLY A 149 11.69 23.85 -23.78
N THR A 150 11.03 25.01 -23.64
CA THR A 150 11.26 26.21 -24.46
C THR A 150 12.33 27.14 -23.91
N GLY A 151 12.74 26.95 -22.66
CA GLY A 151 13.77 27.75 -21.97
C GLY A 151 13.38 28.04 -20.52
N PRO A 152 14.18 28.85 -19.80
CA PRO A 152 13.94 29.17 -18.39
C PRO A 152 12.59 29.83 -18.10
N ASP A 153 12.05 30.58 -19.07
CA ASP A 153 10.74 31.24 -18.94
C ASP A 153 9.56 30.25 -18.92
N GLY A 154 9.78 29.02 -19.40
CA GLY A 154 8.82 27.91 -19.38
C GLY A 154 8.95 27.00 -18.14
N ASP A 155 9.85 27.34 -17.22
CA ASP A 155 10.05 26.60 -15.98
C ASP A 155 9.02 27.00 -14.92
N SER A 156 8.59 26.02 -14.13
CA SER A 156 7.58 26.18 -13.10
C SER A 156 7.91 25.33 -11.88
N TRP A 157 7.47 25.80 -10.72
CA TRP A 157 7.70 25.14 -9.44
C TRP A 157 6.36 24.81 -8.81
N GLU A 158 6.21 23.56 -8.42
CA GLU A 158 5.00 23.01 -7.80
C GLU A 158 5.28 22.67 -6.32
N PRO A 159 4.25 22.74 -5.44
CA PRO A 159 4.37 22.32 -4.05
C PRO A 159 4.94 20.91 -3.92
N PRO A 160 5.54 20.53 -2.78
CA PRO A 160 6.21 19.24 -2.65
C PRO A 160 5.29 18.02 -2.79
N TRP A 161 3.97 18.17 -2.77
CA TRP A 161 3.02 17.10 -3.00
C TRP A 161 2.34 17.19 -4.36
N SER A 162 1.95 16.04 -4.92
CA SER A 162 1.23 15.95 -6.18
C SER A 162 0.35 14.68 -6.23
N PRO A 163 -0.90 14.72 -6.74
CA PRO A 163 -1.61 15.92 -7.16
C PRO A 163 -1.90 16.81 -5.95
N GLU A 164 -2.34 18.05 -6.19
CA GLU A 164 -2.85 18.88 -5.11
C GLU A 164 -4.02 18.16 -4.42
N PRO A 165 -3.97 17.94 -3.10
CA PRO A 165 -5.01 17.23 -2.38
C PRO A 165 -6.34 17.93 -2.57
N ARG A 166 -7.32 17.21 -3.11
CA ARG A 166 -8.70 17.69 -3.21
C ARG A 166 -9.35 17.59 -1.84
N TRP A 167 -9.16 18.61 -1.02
CA TRP A 167 -10.00 18.79 0.16
C TRP A 167 -11.36 19.31 -0.29
N PRO A 168 -12.48 18.82 0.28
CA PRO A 168 -13.76 19.50 0.14
C PRO A 168 -13.49 20.94 0.52
N VAL A 169 -13.69 21.83 -0.45
CA VAL A 169 -13.34 23.24 -0.36
C VAL A 169 -13.95 23.73 0.94
N LEU A 170 -13.12 23.99 1.95
CA LEU A 170 -13.58 24.78 3.09
C LEU A 170 -14.20 26.02 2.47
N PRO A 171 -15.42 26.42 2.89
CA PRO A 171 -16.14 27.53 2.27
C PRO A 171 -15.15 28.67 2.09
N ALA A 172 -14.79 28.94 0.83
CA ALA A 172 -13.74 29.90 0.54
C ALA A 172 -14.14 31.18 1.24
N PRO A 173 -13.30 31.76 2.12
CA PRO A 173 -13.64 33.02 2.74
C PRO A 173 -14.00 33.97 1.60
N GLU A 174 -15.16 34.62 1.67
CA GLU A 174 -15.73 35.45 0.60
C GLU A 174 -14.79 36.61 0.18
N SER A 175 -13.67 36.81 0.89
CA SER A 175 -12.59 37.74 0.58
C SER A 175 -11.56 37.18 -0.42
N ARG A 176 -11.25 38.01 -1.42
CA ARG A 176 -10.45 37.80 -2.65
C ARG A 176 -9.01 37.25 -2.54
N THR A 177 -8.54 36.76 -1.42
CA THR A 177 -7.25 36.05 -1.32
C THR A 177 -7.51 34.64 -0.81
N ARG A 178 -7.55 33.67 -1.74
CA ARG A 178 -7.93 32.26 -1.51
C ARG A 178 -7.21 31.57 -0.35
N ASP A 179 -6.07 32.11 0.09
CA ASP A 179 -5.21 31.44 1.05
C ASP A 179 -5.28 32.06 2.47
N GLN A 180 -5.96 33.19 2.68
CA GLN A 180 -6.03 33.79 4.02
C GLN A 180 -7.10 33.12 4.88
N ALA A 181 -6.66 32.45 5.95
CA ALA A 181 -7.55 31.92 7.00
C ALA A 181 -7.83 32.96 8.11
N GLY A 182 -7.14 34.10 8.08
CA GLY A 182 -7.28 35.20 9.04
C GLY A 182 -6.22 36.30 8.80
N PRO A 183 -6.18 37.36 9.64
CA PRO A 183 -5.32 38.54 9.43
C PRO A 183 -3.80 38.25 9.38
N GLY A 184 -3.35 37.09 9.85
CA GLY A 184 -1.94 36.68 9.85
C GLY A 184 -1.74 35.16 9.72
N LEU A 185 -2.78 34.42 9.32
CA LEU A 185 -2.71 32.99 9.04
C LEU A 185 -3.07 32.70 7.58
N VAL A 186 -2.27 31.82 6.97
CA VAL A 186 -2.47 31.31 5.61
C VAL A 186 -2.74 29.82 5.70
N ALA A 187 -3.83 29.37 5.08
CA ALA A 187 -4.17 27.95 4.98
C ALA A 187 -3.53 27.36 3.73
N HIS A 188 -2.80 26.26 3.92
CA HIS A 188 -2.21 25.50 2.83
C HIS A 188 -2.79 24.08 2.82
N PRO A 189 -3.40 23.62 1.71
CA PRO A 189 -3.82 22.24 1.60
C PRO A 189 -2.59 21.32 1.60
N VAL A 190 -2.61 20.27 2.41
CA VAL A 190 -1.55 19.26 2.52
C VAL A 190 -2.18 17.86 2.45
N PRO A 191 -1.43 16.78 2.14
CA PRO A 191 -2.02 15.44 2.02
C PRO A 191 -2.76 14.98 3.27
N ALA A 192 -2.30 15.38 4.47
CA ALA A 192 -2.96 15.03 5.73
C ALA A 192 -4.14 15.95 6.12
N GLY A 193 -4.35 17.08 5.45
CA GLY A 193 -5.37 18.04 5.84
C GLY A 193 -5.10 19.47 5.38
N LEU A 194 -5.33 20.42 6.28
CA LEU A 194 -5.06 21.83 6.07
C LEU A 194 -4.00 22.29 7.04
N TRP A 195 -3.04 23.07 6.56
CA TRP A 195 -1.96 23.56 7.37
C TRP A 195 -2.03 25.07 7.50
N LEU A 196 -2.30 25.54 8.72
CA LEU A 196 -2.28 26.94 9.10
C LEU A 196 -0.86 27.38 9.46
N LEU A 197 -0.31 28.26 8.63
CA LEU A 197 1.01 28.86 8.79
C LEU A 197 0.91 30.38 8.97
N PRO A 198 1.84 31.02 9.69
CA PRO A 198 1.90 32.48 9.73
C PRO A 198 2.03 33.08 8.33
N ALA A 199 1.46 34.27 8.12
CA ALA A 199 1.59 34.97 6.85
C ALA A 199 3.07 35.15 6.43
N GLY A 200 3.35 34.82 5.17
CA GLY A 200 4.70 34.84 4.62
C GLY A 200 5.53 33.57 4.86
N VAL A 201 5.09 32.65 5.72
CA VAL A 201 5.68 31.31 5.88
C VAL A 201 5.03 30.35 4.90
N ARG A 202 5.81 29.57 4.17
CA ARG A 202 5.29 28.65 3.15
C ARG A 202 5.59 27.18 3.48
N PRO A 203 4.77 26.22 2.99
CA PRO A 203 4.87 24.81 3.40
C PRO A 203 6.23 24.16 3.18
N GLY A 204 6.96 24.51 2.11
CA GLY A 204 8.30 23.97 1.85
C GLY A 204 9.36 24.38 2.89
N GLN A 205 9.11 25.45 3.65
CA GLN A 205 9.99 25.92 4.73
C GLN A 205 9.66 25.29 6.09
N ALA A 206 8.54 24.56 6.19
CA ALA A 206 8.04 24.00 7.42
C ALA A 206 8.06 22.47 7.29
N GLY A 207 8.78 21.79 8.18
CA GLY A 207 9.50 20.56 7.79
C GLY A 207 8.83 19.20 7.99
N VAL A 208 7.54 19.07 8.36
CA VAL A 208 7.02 17.73 8.75
C VAL A 208 5.60 17.43 8.29
N VAL A 209 4.74 18.45 8.18
CA VAL A 209 3.31 18.22 7.90
C VAL A 209 3.07 17.76 6.47
N GLY A 210 3.83 18.29 5.51
CA GLY A 210 3.71 17.92 4.09
C GLY A 210 3.98 16.43 3.82
N SER A 211 4.71 15.75 4.71
CA SER A 211 4.99 14.31 4.64
C SER A 211 4.01 13.44 5.41
N LEU A 212 3.07 14.02 6.17
CA LEU A 212 2.09 13.22 6.89
C LEU A 212 1.10 12.61 5.89
N PRO A 213 0.85 11.29 5.97
CA PRO A 213 -0.18 10.66 5.16
C PRO A 213 -1.56 11.14 5.59
N ARG A 214 -2.52 11.08 4.66
CA ARG A 214 -3.94 11.29 4.97
C ARG A 214 -4.41 10.25 5.97
N GLU A 215 -4.88 10.69 7.14
CA GLU A 215 -5.68 9.81 7.99
C GLU A 215 -7.09 9.68 7.37
N PRO A 216 -7.59 8.45 7.17
CA PRO A 216 -8.82 8.21 6.42
C PRO A 216 -10.08 8.74 7.10
N ASP A 217 -10.04 8.93 8.43
CA ASP A 217 -11.26 9.07 9.23
C ASP A 217 -11.64 10.51 9.57
N ALA A 218 -10.77 11.51 9.34
CA ALA A 218 -11.08 12.91 9.65
C ALA A 218 -10.16 13.92 8.93
N PRO A 219 -10.71 15.03 8.40
CA PRO A 219 -9.92 16.20 8.02
C PRO A 219 -9.11 16.71 9.22
N THR A 220 -7.82 16.97 9.01
CA THR A 220 -6.93 17.45 10.08
C THR A 220 -6.45 18.86 9.79
N ILE A 221 -6.66 19.79 10.71
CA ILE A 221 -6.13 21.15 10.65
C ILE A 221 -4.85 21.17 11.47
N PHE A 222 -3.70 21.28 10.83
CA PHE A 222 -2.41 21.46 11.47
C PHE A 222 -2.14 22.94 11.71
N VAL A 223 -1.52 23.27 12.83
CA VAL A 223 -1.06 24.61 13.16
C VAL A 223 0.42 24.54 13.53
N GLY A 224 1.24 25.44 13.01
CA GLY A 224 2.65 25.59 13.41
C GLY A 224 3.63 24.74 12.61
N GLY A 225 4.69 24.23 13.24
CA GLY A 225 5.71 23.40 12.57
C GLY A 225 6.77 24.18 11.76
N CYS A 226 6.79 25.50 11.89
CA CYS A 226 7.75 26.41 11.23
C CYS A 226 8.65 27.16 12.23
N GLY A 227 8.64 26.78 13.51
CA GLY A 227 9.38 27.46 14.57
C GLY A 227 8.84 28.85 14.97
N ARG A 228 7.81 29.35 14.29
CA ARG A 228 7.16 30.64 14.59
C ARG A 228 5.76 30.41 15.19
N PRO A 229 5.56 30.66 16.49
CA PRO A 229 4.25 30.48 17.11
C PRO A 229 3.23 31.50 16.59
N VAL A 230 1.97 31.09 16.56
CA VAL A 230 0.81 31.89 16.18
C VAL A 230 -0.02 32.19 17.42
N ALA A 231 -0.55 33.40 17.57
CA ALA A 231 -1.39 33.75 18.70
C ALA A 231 -2.62 32.82 18.78
N ALA A 232 -2.92 32.29 19.98
CA ALA A 232 -4.02 31.33 20.18
C ALA A 232 -5.39 31.88 19.72
N ASP A 233 -5.67 33.16 20.01
CA ASP A 233 -6.90 33.84 19.56
C ASP A 233 -7.00 33.94 18.03
N GLU A 234 -5.86 33.99 17.34
CA GLU A 234 -5.83 34.00 15.88
C GLU A 234 -6.11 32.62 15.29
N VAL A 235 -5.51 31.57 15.88
CA VAL A 235 -5.82 30.18 15.54
C VAL A 235 -7.30 29.89 15.76
N ALA A 236 -7.85 30.28 16.92
CA ALA A 236 -9.26 30.08 17.23
C ALA A 236 -10.19 30.80 16.24
N ARG A 237 -9.89 32.05 15.88
CA ARG A 237 -10.65 32.79 14.85
C ARG A 237 -10.56 32.14 13.48
N ALA A 238 -9.37 31.70 13.06
CA ALA A 238 -9.18 31.04 11.77
C ALA A 238 -9.97 29.73 11.71
N VAL A 239 -9.88 28.89 12.75
CA VAL A 239 -10.63 27.64 12.83
C VAL A 239 -12.14 27.87 12.85
N ALA A 240 -12.62 28.85 13.62
CA ALA A 240 -14.05 29.20 13.63
C ALA A 240 -14.54 29.71 12.26
N ALA A 241 -13.72 30.51 11.56
CA ALA A 241 -14.04 31.03 10.23
C ALA A 241 -14.12 29.92 9.16
N MET A 242 -13.28 28.89 9.27
CA MET A 242 -13.30 27.73 8.38
C MET A 242 -14.57 26.88 8.52
N ARG A 243 -15.29 26.98 9.65
CA ARG A 243 -16.48 26.16 9.97
C ARG A 243 -16.26 24.66 9.71
N PRO A 244 -15.21 24.06 10.28
CA PRO A 244 -14.89 22.66 10.04
C PRO A 244 -16.01 21.74 10.54
N ASP A 245 -16.12 20.56 9.92
CA ASP A 245 -16.98 19.49 10.41
C ASP A 245 -16.58 19.12 11.86
N PRO A 246 -17.52 18.87 12.80
CA PRO A 246 -17.22 18.44 14.17
C PRO A 246 -16.31 17.19 14.30
N ALA A 247 -16.25 16.35 13.28
CA ALA A 247 -15.32 15.21 13.19
C ALA A 247 -13.88 15.63 12.89
N SER A 248 -13.66 16.86 12.41
CA SER A 248 -12.34 17.41 12.10
C SER A 248 -11.47 17.52 13.36
N ARG A 249 -10.16 17.40 13.15
CA ARG A 249 -9.17 17.45 14.23
C ARG A 249 -8.36 18.72 14.11
N LEU A 250 -8.05 19.37 15.23
CA LEU A 250 -7.08 20.47 15.28
C LEU A 250 -5.81 19.96 15.94
N VAL A 251 -4.70 19.98 15.20
CA VAL A 251 -3.40 19.46 15.62
C VAL A 251 -2.44 20.62 15.81
N LEU A 252 -2.08 20.88 17.07
CA LEU A 252 -1.08 21.88 17.43
C LEU A 252 0.30 21.22 17.46
N LEU A 253 1.15 21.58 16.49
CA LEU A 253 2.54 21.11 16.43
C LEU A 253 3.40 21.82 17.49
N PRO A 254 4.62 21.34 17.78
CA PRO A 254 5.52 22.03 18.70
C PRO A 254 5.67 23.51 18.37
N ARG A 255 5.55 24.36 19.39
CA ARG A 255 5.61 25.82 19.25
C ARG A 255 4.63 26.40 18.24
N ALA A 256 3.51 25.72 17.99
CA ALA A 256 2.43 26.26 17.15
C ALA A 256 1.78 27.50 17.77
N VAL A 257 1.77 27.58 19.10
CA VAL A 257 1.30 28.71 19.89
C VAL A 257 2.38 29.14 20.89
N PRO A 258 2.38 30.39 21.38
CA PRO A 258 3.32 30.84 22.40
C PRO A 258 3.27 29.97 23.66
N ASP A 259 4.41 29.79 24.30
CA ASP A 259 4.49 29.06 25.58
C ASP A 259 3.59 29.74 26.63
N GLY A 260 2.81 28.93 27.36
CA GLY A 260 1.84 29.43 28.34
C GLY A 260 0.51 29.92 27.76
N ALA A 261 0.28 29.78 26.45
CA ALA A 261 -1.03 30.01 25.86
C ALA A 261 -2.08 29.08 26.53
N PRO A 262 -3.20 29.63 27.03
CA PRO A 262 -4.16 28.84 27.79
C PRO A 262 -4.97 27.94 26.84
N ALA A 263 -5.05 26.65 27.17
CA ALA A 263 -5.66 25.63 26.32
C ALA A 263 -7.19 25.79 26.19
N ASP A 264 -7.82 26.42 27.19
CA ASP A 264 -9.25 26.71 27.24
C ASP A 264 -9.75 27.58 26.08
N ARG A 265 -8.85 28.32 25.42
CA ARG A 265 -9.12 29.11 24.22
C ARG A 265 -9.60 28.28 23.03
N PHE A 266 -9.37 26.98 23.06
CA PHE A 266 -9.80 26.05 22.02
C PHE A 266 -11.05 25.24 22.39
N ASP A 267 -11.52 25.29 23.65
CA ASP A 267 -12.64 24.45 24.15
C ASP A 267 -13.99 24.75 23.48
N GLY A 268 -14.14 25.93 22.90
CA GLY A 268 -15.35 26.36 22.17
C GLY A 268 -15.32 26.07 20.67
N LEU A 269 -14.25 25.50 20.12
CA LEU A 269 -14.15 25.25 18.69
C LEU A 269 -14.89 23.97 18.28
N PRO A 270 -15.53 23.92 17.10
CA PRO A 270 -16.24 22.74 16.60
C PRO A 270 -15.25 21.70 16.04
N VAL A 271 -14.16 21.41 16.74
CA VAL A 271 -13.11 20.46 16.34
C VAL A 271 -12.59 19.71 17.55
N ARG A 272 -12.10 18.49 17.31
CA ARG A 272 -11.37 17.74 18.35
C ARG A 272 -9.95 18.27 18.44
N VAL A 273 -9.68 19.09 19.45
CA VAL A 273 -8.35 19.67 19.70
C VAL A 273 -7.43 18.58 20.23
N ARG A 274 -6.26 18.44 19.61
CA ARG A 274 -5.16 17.57 20.06
C ARG A 274 -3.86 18.35 19.95
N SER A 275 -3.19 18.58 21.09
CA SER A 275 -1.76 18.90 21.03
C SER A 275 -1.05 17.61 20.69
N ALA A 276 -0.36 17.57 19.55
CA ALA A 276 0.29 16.36 19.11
C ALA A 276 1.54 16.65 18.30
N VAL A 277 2.56 15.84 18.51
CA VAL A 277 3.71 15.78 17.62
C VAL A 277 3.52 14.66 16.62
N PRO A 278 3.95 14.85 15.38
CA PRO A 278 4.33 13.74 14.53
C PRO A 278 5.37 12.92 15.29
N VAL A 279 4.99 11.71 15.69
CA VAL A 279 5.94 10.69 16.14
C VAL A 279 5.86 9.55 15.18
N LEU A 280 6.97 8.84 15.02
CA LEU A 280 6.85 7.53 14.42
C LEU A 280 6.42 6.52 15.48
N GLY A 281 5.26 5.91 15.29
CA GLY A 281 4.86 4.70 16.02
C GLY A 281 5.13 3.45 15.19
N GLU A 282 4.84 2.28 15.74
CA GLU A 282 5.05 0.98 15.08
C GLU A 282 4.46 0.93 13.65
N THR A 283 3.30 1.55 13.39
CA THR A 283 2.66 1.51 12.07
C THR A 283 2.97 2.70 11.15
N GLY A 284 4.02 3.48 11.41
CA GLY A 284 4.39 4.68 10.65
C GLY A 284 4.14 6.00 11.40
N TRP A 285 4.20 7.11 10.67
CA TRP A 285 3.96 8.44 11.25
C TRP A 285 2.53 8.52 11.82
N ARG A 286 2.45 8.83 13.11
CA ARG A 286 1.22 9.04 13.85
C ARG A 286 1.35 10.34 14.65
N LEU A 287 0.20 10.89 15.02
CA LEU A 287 0.16 11.98 15.96
C LEU A 287 0.17 11.42 17.39
N ALA A 288 1.27 11.60 18.13
CA ALA A 288 1.28 11.32 19.56
C ALA A 288 0.82 12.54 20.34
N PRO A 289 -0.05 12.37 21.34
CA PRO A 289 -0.47 13.47 22.20
C PRO A 289 0.75 14.11 22.87
N VAL A 290 0.70 15.42 23.06
CA VAL A 290 1.67 16.16 23.87
C VAL A 290 0.91 16.74 25.05
N THR A 291 1.46 16.55 26.25
CA THR A 291 0.96 17.21 27.45
C THR A 291 1.10 18.73 27.32
N THR A 292 0.38 19.49 28.15
CA THR A 292 0.56 20.96 28.22
C THR A 292 1.98 21.38 28.61
N ALA A 293 2.77 20.48 29.21
CA ALA A 293 4.19 20.68 29.51
C ALA A 293 5.13 20.38 28.33
N GLY A 294 4.61 20.10 27.13
CA GLY A 294 5.44 19.79 25.95
C GLY A 294 6.01 18.37 25.95
N THR A 295 5.65 17.52 26.92
CA THR A 295 6.11 16.13 26.97
C THR A 295 5.24 15.27 26.05
N VAL A 296 5.87 14.56 25.12
CA VAL A 296 5.22 13.59 24.26
C VAL A 296 4.69 12.44 25.12
N VAL A 297 3.38 12.23 25.11
CA VAL A 297 2.76 11.05 25.70
C VAL A 297 2.95 9.93 24.69
N PRO A 298 3.70 8.86 25.00
CA PRO A 298 3.76 7.69 24.14
C PRO A 298 2.33 7.27 23.84
N PRO A 299 1.96 6.98 22.57
CA PRO A 299 0.60 6.56 22.26
C PRO A 299 0.29 5.38 23.16
N ALA A 300 -0.61 5.57 24.13
CA ALA A 300 -0.96 4.55 25.09
C ALA A 300 -1.37 3.31 24.29
N ALA A 301 -0.67 2.20 24.51
CA ALA A 301 -1.12 0.90 24.02
C ALA A 301 -2.58 0.78 24.44
N ALA A 302 -3.51 0.91 23.49
CA ALA A 302 -4.92 0.83 23.77
C ALA A 302 -5.13 -0.46 24.56
N GLU A 303 -5.70 -0.31 25.76
CA GLU A 303 -5.81 -1.34 26.80
C GLU A 303 -6.06 -2.72 26.19
N ALA A 304 -5.01 -3.54 26.12
CA ALA A 304 -5.19 -4.97 25.99
C ALA A 304 -5.91 -5.43 27.26
N PRO A 305 -6.98 -6.24 27.17
CA PRO A 305 -7.64 -6.77 28.35
C PRO A 305 -6.59 -7.47 29.21
N ALA A 306 -6.58 -7.15 30.51
CA ALA A 306 -5.68 -7.71 31.50
C ALA A 306 -5.90 -9.23 31.59
N GLY A 307 -5.20 -9.98 30.74
CA GLY A 307 -5.07 -11.42 30.80
C GLY A 307 -3.65 -11.74 31.27
N ASP A 308 -3.53 -12.01 32.57
CA ASP A 308 -2.36 -12.62 33.19
C ASP A 308 -2.09 -13.98 32.54
N ASP A 309 -1.17 -14.02 31.57
CA ASP A 309 -0.42 -15.22 31.15
C ASP A 309 0.65 -14.80 30.11
N ARG A 310 1.49 -13.81 30.46
CA ARG A 310 2.69 -13.50 29.67
C ARG A 310 3.81 -14.44 30.14
N PRO A 311 4.34 -15.35 29.29
CA PRO A 311 5.53 -16.11 29.67
C PRO A 311 6.66 -15.12 29.98
N ALA A 312 7.39 -15.37 31.07
CA ALA A 312 8.48 -14.51 31.52
C ALA A 312 9.41 -14.19 30.35
N SER A 313 9.69 -12.91 30.12
CA SER A 313 10.71 -12.50 29.15
C SER A 313 12.02 -13.20 29.50
N PRO A 314 12.74 -13.78 28.52
CA PRO A 314 14.04 -14.39 28.78
C PRO A 314 14.93 -13.36 29.49
N ALA A 315 15.63 -13.81 30.53
CA ALA A 315 16.52 -12.96 31.30
C ALA A 315 17.53 -12.30 30.34
N VAL A 316 17.48 -10.97 30.26
CA VAL A 316 18.40 -10.17 29.44
C VAL A 316 19.82 -10.50 29.88
N ALA A 317 20.65 -10.99 28.95
CA ALA A 317 22.05 -11.26 29.24
C ALA A 317 22.71 -9.96 29.75
N PRO A 318 23.56 -10.02 30.78
CA PRO A 318 24.21 -8.83 31.33
C PRO A 318 24.97 -8.09 30.23
N ALA A 319 24.76 -6.77 30.13
CA ALA A 319 25.42 -5.93 29.14
C ALA A 319 26.94 -6.09 29.27
N ARG A 320 27.60 -6.52 28.18
CA ARG A 320 29.06 -6.60 28.11
C ARG A 320 29.62 -5.18 28.08
N SER A 321 30.62 -4.89 28.92
CA SER A 321 31.40 -3.65 28.83
C SER A 321 32.56 -3.84 27.87
N GLY A 322 32.88 -2.81 27.12
CA GLY A 322 33.95 -2.78 26.13
C GLY A 322 34.47 -1.35 25.93
N PRO A 323 35.42 -1.14 25.00
CA PRO A 323 36.11 0.14 24.84
C PRO A 323 35.19 1.32 24.52
N TYR A 324 34.06 1.12 23.84
CA TYR A 324 33.10 2.18 23.52
C TYR A 324 32.14 2.46 24.68
N THR A 325 31.56 1.43 25.30
CA THR A 325 30.65 1.61 26.46
C THR A 325 31.36 2.16 27.69
N GLU A 326 32.65 1.84 27.88
CA GLU A 326 33.50 2.40 28.93
C GLU A 326 34.03 3.82 28.60
N GLY A 327 33.67 4.37 27.42
CA GLY A 327 34.11 5.70 26.98
C GLY A 327 35.61 5.81 26.68
N ARG A 328 36.31 4.68 26.52
CA ARG A 328 37.74 4.64 26.16
C ARG A 328 37.97 4.94 24.68
N ARG A 329 36.94 4.81 23.85
CA ARG A 329 36.91 5.21 22.44
C ARG A 329 35.65 6.03 22.16
N PRO A 330 35.74 7.06 21.28
CA PRO A 330 34.56 7.79 20.84
C PRO A 330 33.64 6.85 20.04
N VAL A 331 32.33 7.06 20.12
CA VAL A 331 31.34 6.34 19.31
C VAL A 331 31.29 6.97 17.91
N PRO A 332 31.76 6.28 16.87
CA PRO A 332 31.77 6.83 15.51
C PRO A 332 30.38 6.69 14.85
N GLY A 333 30.22 7.39 13.72
CA GLY A 333 28.97 7.45 12.97
C GLY A 333 28.02 8.54 13.44
N ARG A 334 26.78 8.48 12.95
CA ARG A 334 25.74 9.47 13.24
C ARG A 334 24.38 8.80 13.40
N ALA A 335 23.53 9.39 14.23
CA ALA A 335 22.12 9.01 14.29
C ALA A 335 21.42 9.34 12.96
N THR A 336 20.56 8.43 12.50
CA THR A 336 19.69 8.63 11.33
C THR A 336 18.23 8.59 11.78
N ALA A 337 17.30 8.93 10.87
CA ALA A 337 15.88 8.74 11.17
C ALA A 337 15.58 7.26 11.46
N ALA A 338 16.19 6.33 10.71
CA ALA A 338 16.01 4.89 10.77
C ALA A 338 16.79 4.17 11.90
N GLY A 339 17.83 4.79 12.44
CA GLY A 339 18.66 4.24 13.50
C GLY A 339 20.04 4.90 13.55
N TRP A 340 21.07 4.20 13.08
CA TRP A 340 22.46 4.68 13.14
C TRP A 340 23.20 4.38 11.84
N SER A 341 24.06 5.30 11.37
CA SER A 341 24.88 5.11 10.18
C SER A 341 26.35 5.28 10.50
N LEU A 342 27.14 4.29 10.07
CA LEU A 342 28.60 4.22 10.18
C LEU A 342 29.27 4.37 8.81
N LEU A 343 28.48 4.65 7.77
CA LEU A 343 28.96 4.91 6.42
C LEU A 343 29.37 6.37 6.30
N ASP A 344 30.59 6.59 5.84
CA ASP A 344 31.08 7.91 5.47
C ASP A 344 30.48 8.30 4.10
N ASP A 345 30.04 9.55 3.95
CA ASP A 345 29.60 10.14 2.67
C ASP A 345 28.38 9.52 1.96
N THR A 346 27.55 8.73 2.65
CA THR A 346 26.27 8.27 2.10
C THR A 346 25.07 8.91 2.79
N ASP A 347 24.06 9.26 2.00
CA ASP A 347 22.77 9.66 2.52
C ASP A 347 22.16 8.51 3.33
N ALA A 348 21.70 8.85 4.54
CA ALA A 348 21.03 7.91 5.41
C ALA A 348 19.81 7.31 4.71
N LEU A 349 19.54 6.03 4.99
CA LEU A 349 18.48 5.31 4.33
C LEU A 349 17.11 5.75 4.89
N GLY A 350 16.46 6.64 4.14
CA GLY A 350 15.12 7.14 4.41
C GLY A 350 15.06 8.27 5.45
N ILE A 351 13.88 8.87 5.55
CA ILE A 351 13.58 10.01 6.43
C ILE A 351 12.67 9.63 7.62
N ALA A 352 12.34 8.34 7.73
CA ALA A 352 11.46 7.80 8.74
C ALA A 352 12.21 6.74 9.57
N PRO A 353 11.86 6.54 10.84
CA PRO A 353 12.37 5.39 11.57
C PRO A 353 12.00 4.03 10.96
N ALA A 354 12.88 3.03 11.11
CA ALA A 354 12.61 1.68 10.65
C ALA A 354 11.65 0.99 11.63
N ALA A 355 10.51 0.53 11.12
CA ALA A 355 9.47 -0.10 11.93
C ALA A 355 9.81 -1.56 12.28
N ALA A 356 10.85 -2.14 11.67
CA ALA A 356 11.31 -3.51 11.89
C ALA A 356 12.33 -3.65 13.04
N GLY A 357 12.71 -2.56 13.70
CA GLY A 357 13.78 -2.52 14.69
C GLY A 357 14.73 -1.35 14.42
N VAL A 358 15.97 -1.44 14.92
CA VAL A 358 16.96 -0.39 14.66
C VAL A 358 17.69 -0.68 13.34
N LEU A 359 17.62 0.24 12.38
CA LEU A 359 18.42 0.16 11.16
C LEU A 359 19.84 0.65 11.45
N VAL A 360 20.82 -0.21 11.18
CA VAL A 360 22.24 0.15 11.22
C VAL A 360 22.82 0.05 9.83
N GLU A 361 23.23 1.19 9.30
CA GLU A 361 23.91 1.30 8.01
C GLU A 361 25.41 1.14 8.23
N VAL A 362 25.99 0.06 7.71
CA VAL A 362 27.40 -0.29 7.91
C VAL A 362 27.94 -1.07 6.71
N ALA A 363 29.19 -0.78 6.34
CA ALA A 363 29.93 -1.53 5.33
C ALA A 363 30.59 -2.75 5.97
N THR A 364 30.81 -3.80 5.19
CA THR A 364 31.37 -5.06 5.70
C THR A 364 32.55 -5.48 4.86
N GLY A 365 33.68 -5.77 5.52
CA GLY A 365 34.86 -6.33 4.88
C GLY A 365 34.98 -7.85 5.09
N PRO A 366 35.99 -8.48 4.48
CA PRO A 366 36.25 -9.93 4.66
C PRO A 366 36.55 -10.32 6.12
N GLN A 367 37.01 -9.38 6.94
CA GLN A 367 37.48 -9.62 8.31
C GLN A 367 36.59 -9.03 9.41
N GLY A 368 35.55 -8.27 9.08
CA GLY A 368 34.81 -7.53 10.09
C GLY A 368 33.86 -6.46 9.53
N PHE A 369 33.26 -5.71 10.44
CA PHE A 369 32.51 -4.50 10.11
C PHE A 369 33.49 -3.36 9.86
N LEU A 370 33.26 -2.55 8.82
CA LEU A 370 34.11 -1.41 8.50
C LEU A 370 33.56 -0.15 9.18
N VAL A 371 34.38 0.51 9.98
CA VAL A 371 34.04 1.75 10.69
C VAL A 371 35.16 2.75 10.47
N GLY A 372 34.88 3.87 9.81
CA GLY A 372 35.91 4.82 9.35
C GLY A 372 36.93 4.17 8.41
N GLY A 373 36.48 3.23 7.58
CA GLY A 373 37.32 2.44 6.68
C GLY A 373 38.17 1.35 7.33
N ALA A 374 38.22 1.25 8.66
CA ALA A 374 38.98 0.24 9.38
C ALA A 374 38.10 -0.96 9.79
N PRO A 375 38.55 -2.21 9.62
CA PRO A 375 37.81 -3.37 10.12
C PRO A 375 37.86 -3.43 11.65
N ILE A 376 36.71 -3.66 12.26
CA ILE A 376 36.59 -3.96 13.69
C ILE A 376 35.95 -5.33 13.92
N SER A 377 36.27 -5.94 15.06
CA SER A 377 35.75 -7.26 15.43
C SER A 377 34.24 -7.22 15.68
N VAL A 378 33.57 -8.37 15.61
CA VAL A 378 32.13 -8.48 15.91
C VAL A 378 31.83 -8.07 17.35
N ALA A 379 32.72 -8.41 18.29
CA ALA A 379 32.59 -8.02 19.69
C ALA A 379 32.70 -6.50 19.89
N ASP A 380 33.69 -5.87 19.26
CA ASP A 380 33.84 -4.40 19.29
C ASP A 380 32.68 -3.70 18.60
N PHE A 381 32.14 -4.28 17.53
CA PHE A 381 30.96 -3.75 16.83
C PHE A 381 29.71 -3.83 17.72
N ALA A 382 29.48 -4.94 18.41
CA ALA A 382 28.38 -5.06 19.34
C ALA A 382 28.49 -4.09 20.53
N ASP A 383 29.70 -3.89 21.06
CA ASP A 383 29.98 -2.88 22.10
C ASP A 383 29.73 -1.46 21.60
N LEU A 384 30.15 -1.15 20.37
CA LEU A 384 29.85 0.12 19.69
C LEU A 384 28.33 0.32 19.56
N LEU A 385 27.58 -0.69 19.13
CA LEU A 385 26.13 -0.61 19.01
C LEU A 385 25.46 -0.39 20.37
N ALA A 386 25.93 -1.05 21.43
CA ALA A 386 25.43 -0.84 22.78
C ALA A 386 25.70 0.59 23.28
N ALA A 387 26.87 1.16 22.94
CA ALA A 387 27.20 2.54 23.27
C ALA A 387 26.36 3.57 22.46
N ALA A 388 26.09 3.28 21.19
CA ALA A 388 25.35 4.17 20.29
C ALA A 388 23.82 4.14 20.51
N LEU A 389 23.27 2.94 20.70
CA LEU A 389 21.82 2.70 20.72
C LEU A 389 21.27 2.46 22.13
N GLY A 390 22.15 2.31 23.12
CA GLY A 390 21.79 1.85 24.45
C GLY A 390 21.70 0.31 24.53
N PRO A 391 21.45 -0.22 25.75
CA PRO A 391 21.41 -1.66 25.97
C PRO A 391 20.19 -2.31 25.27
N GLY A 392 20.46 -3.31 24.43
CA GLY A 392 19.48 -4.31 23.98
C GLY A 392 18.46 -3.85 22.94
N PRO A 393 18.86 -3.52 21.69
CA PRO A 393 17.90 -3.40 20.61
C PRO A 393 17.19 -4.74 20.40
N ALA A 394 15.85 -4.75 20.43
CA ALA A 394 15.06 -5.97 20.37
C ALA A 394 15.23 -6.75 19.05
N SER A 395 15.54 -6.03 17.96
CA SER A 395 15.88 -6.54 16.64
C SER A 395 16.74 -5.51 15.89
N LEU A 396 17.79 -5.97 15.21
CA LEU A 396 18.71 -5.14 14.44
C LEU A 396 18.53 -5.42 12.95
N VAL A 397 18.46 -4.38 12.12
CA VAL A 397 18.53 -4.54 10.66
C VAL A 397 19.83 -3.92 10.16
N LEU A 398 20.68 -4.69 9.49
CA LEU A 398 21.94 -4.18 8.94
C LEU A 398 21.76 -3.84 7.46
N ALA A 399 22.02 -2.60 7.05
CA ALA A 399 22.03 -2.14 5.66
C ALA A 399 23.43 -1.69 5.25
N GLY A 400 23.76 -1.73 3.96
CA GLY A 400 25.10 -1.34 3.50
C GLY A 400 25.29 -1.62 2.01
N PRO A 401 26.35 -1.05 1.41
CA PRO A 401 26.61 -1.14 -0.03
C PRO A 401 26.99 -2.57 -0.47
N ASP A 402 27.55 -3.36 0.45
CA ASP A 402 28.01 -4.71 0.18
C ASP A 402 26.88 -5.73 0.38
N HIS A 403 26.45 -6.35 -0.72
CA HIS A 403 25.42 -7.40 -0.70
C HIS A 403 25.99 -8.80 -0.38
N ASP A 404 27.31 -9.00 -0.51
CA ASP A 404 28.02 -10.26 -0.24
C ASP A 404 28.62 -10.27 1.17
N ARG A 405 27.76 -10.20 2.18
CA ARG A 405 28.19 -10.23 3.58
C ARG A 405 28.55 -11.66 3.99
N PRO A 406 29.65 -11.88 4.72
CA PRO A 406 29.93 -13.19 5.30
C PRO A 406 28.81 -13.58 6.26
N VAL A 407 28.09 -14.65 5.93
CA VAL A 407 27.01 -15.24 6.76
C VAL A 407 27.47 -15.48 8.20
N THR A 408 28.73 -15.88 8.38
CA THR A 408 29.35 -16.14 9.69
C THR A 408 29.42 -14.88 10.56
N LEU A 409 29.67 -13.71 9.98
CA LEU A 409 29.81 -12.44 10.69
C LEU A 409 28.45 -11.93 11.21
N LEU A 410 27.39 -12.13 10.44
CA LEU A 410 26.02 -11.78 10.86
C LEU A 410 25.49 -12.74 11.93
N ALA A 411 25.79 -14.04 11.82
CA ALA A 411 25.45 -15.02 12.83
C ALA A 411 26.20 -14.76 14.16
N GLU A 412 27.51 -14.49 14.10
CA GLU A 412 28.31 -14.14 15.27
C GLU A 412 27.80 -12.86 15.93
N LEU A 413 27.37 -11.86 15.14
CA LEU A 413 26.80 -10.64 15.71
C LEU A 413 25.49 -10.91 16.45
N ALA A 414 24.60 -11.72 15.88
CA ALA A 414 23.36 -12.11 16.55
C ALA A 414 23.65 -12.79 17.89
N GLU A 415 24.61 -13.73 17.93
CA GLU A 415 25.06 -14.40 19.16
C GLU A 415 25.59 -13.41 20.21
N VAL A 416 26.45 -12.48 19.80
CA VAL A 416 27.05 -11.49 20.72
C VAL A 416 26.00 -10.52 21.26
N LEU A 417 25.02 -10.12 20.45
CA LEU A 417 23.92 -9.25 20.86
C LEU A 417 22.85 -9.97 21.68
N GLY A 418 22.72 -11.29 21.53
CA GLY A 418 21.60 -12.05 22.07
C GLY A 418 20.25 -11.68 21.46
N ALA A 419 20.24 -11.09 20.25
CA ALA A 419 19.05 -10.60 19.57
C ALA A 419 19.08 -10.94 18.07
N PRO A 420 17.92 -11.05 17.40
CA PRO A 420 17.86 -11.27 15.96
C PRO A 420 18.52 -10.14 15.16
N VAL A 421 19.34 -10.52 14.19
CA VAL A 421 19.92 -9.62 13.19
C VAL A 421 19.29 -9.94 11.83
N TYR A 422 18.77 -8.93 11.15
CA TYR A 422 18.22 -9.05 9.81
C TYR A 422 19.16 -8.40 8.80
N ALA A 423 19.46 -9.09 7.70
CA ALA A 423 20.23 -8.52 6.61
C ALA A 423 19.44 -8.62 5.29
N PRO A 424 19.40 -7.55 4.48
CA PRO A 424 18.75 -7.59 3.18
C PRO A 424 19.59 -8.41 2.19
N ALA A 425 18.92 -9.25 1.41
CA ALA A 425 19.43 -9.83 0.19
C ALA A 425 19.17 -8.83 -0.95
N GLY A 426 20.14 -7.94 -1.19
CA GLY A 426 20.09 -6.94 -2.26
C GLY A 426 19.67 -5.53 -1.80
N PRO A 427 19.39 -4.62 -2.77
CA PRO A 427 19.07 -3.23 -2.48
C PRO A 427 17.88 -3.07 -1.53
N LEU A 428 18.05 -2.21 -0.54
CA LEU A 428 17.08 -1.90 0.50
C LEU A 428 16.39 -0.57 0.19
N ALA A 429 15.10 -0.50 0.47
CA ALA A 429 14.33 0.73 0.49
C ALA A 429 13.51 0.80 1.78
N LEU A 430 13.32 2.00 2.30
CA LEU A 430 12.47 2.27 3.45
C LEU A 430 11.25 3.05 2.98
N THR A 431 10.05 2.54 3.27
CA THR A 431 8.81 3.25 2.97
C THR A 431 8.59 4.36 4.00
N ALA A 432 7.70 5.31 3.69
CA ALA A 432 7.31 6.34 4.65
C ALA A 432 6.54 5.81 5.88
N THR A 433 6.08 4.56 5.84
CA THR A 433 5.49 3.88 7.01
C THR A 433 6.53 3.17 7.86
N GLY A 434 7.83 3.32 7.56
CA GLY A 434 8.91 2.65 8.26
C GLY A 434 9.11 1.19 7.83
N VAL A 435 8.39 0.72 6.81
CA VAL A 435 8.50 -0.67 6.33
C VAL A 435 9.76 -0.80 5.47
N LEU A 436 10.57 -1.82 5.80
CA LEU A 436 11.77 -2.12 5.03
C LEU A 436 11.47 -3.12 3.91
N LEU A 437 11.90 -2.78 2.71
CA LEU A 437 11.73 -3.54 1.48
C LEU A 437 13.10 -3.90 0.92
N ALA A 438 13.40 -5.18 0.77
CA ALA A 438 14.63 -5.62 0.12
C ALA A 438 14.29 -6.32 -1.20
N ALA A 439 15.05 -6.02 -2.26
CA ALA A 439 14.76 -6.51 -3.61
C ALA A 439 14.69 -8.05 -3.71
N SER A 440 15.49 -8.78 -2.92
CA SER A 440 15.43 -10.24 -2.80
C SER A 440 15.03 -10.71 -1.39
N GLY A 441 14.45 -9.81 -0.59
CA GLY A 441 14.02 -10.06 0.78
C GLY A 441 15.13 -10.06 1.83
N PHE A 442 14.83 -10.59 3.00
CA PHE A 442 15.71 -10.54 4.17
C PHE A 442 16.11 -11.94 4.61
N HIS A 443 17.29 -12.04 5.22
CA HIS A 443 17.71 -13.17 6.02
C HIS A 443 17.72 -12.77 7.50
N ALA A 444 17.14 -13.61 8.34
CA ALA A 444 17.19 -13.52 9.79
C ALA A 444 18.31 -14.41 10.34
N TYR A 445 19.10 -13.85 11.23
CA TYR A 445 20.16 -14.49 11.98
C TYR A 445 19.75 -14.44 13.44
N VAL A 446 19.32 -15.58 13.98
CA VAL A 446 18.83 -15.70 15.36
C VAL A 446 19.91 -16.42 16.17
N PRO A 447 20.21 -15.99 17.41
CA PRO A 447 21.18 -16.68 18.26
C PRO A 447 20.87 -18.18 18.37
N GLY A 448 21.89 -19.01 18.14
CA GLY A 448 21.84 -20.46 18.19
C GLY A 448 21.16 -21.15 17.01
N ALA A 449 20.68 -20.40 16.02
CA ALA A 449 19.91 -20.93 14.90
C ALA A 449 20.61 -20.71 13.54
N PRO A 450 20.40 -21.60 12.55
CA PRO A 450 20.85 -21.35 11.19
C PRO A 450 20.16 -20.11 10.59
N PRO A 451 20.78 -19.42 9.60
CA PRO A 451 20.14 -18.31 8.91
C PRO A 451 18.86 -18.74 8.19
N GLU A 452 17.78 -17.98 8.33
CA GLU A 452 16.48 -18.28 7.73
C GLU A 452 15.95 -17.10 6.89
N PRO A 453 15.25 -17.34 5.76
CA PRO A 453 14.63 -16.26 4.99
C PRO A 453 13.44 -15.64 5.74
N ALA A 454 13.37 -14.31 5.80
CA ALA A 454 12.36 -13.53 6.50
C ALA A 454 11.37 -12.79 5.57
N GLY A 455 11.40 -13.10 4.26
CA GLY A 455 10.49 -12.55 3.25
C GLY A 455 10.94 -11.21 2.64
N PRO A 456 10.19 -10.66 1.66
CA PRO A 456 10.54 -9.43 0.95
C PRO A 456 10.36 -8.14 1.76
N VAL A 457 9.62 -8.23 2.86
CA VAL A 457 9.12 -7.09 3.64
C VAL A 457 9.26 -7.41 5.12
N LEU A 458 9.89 -6.52 5.88
CA LEU A 458 9.86 -6.60 7.34
C LEU A 458 8.81 -5.62 7.88
N PRO A 459 7.70 -6.12 8.47
CA PRO A 459 6.62 -5.28 8.98
C PRO A 459 6.96 -4.64 10.33
N ALA A 460 6.06 -3.75 10.72
CA ALA A 460 5.99 -2.85 11.87
C ALA A 460 6.25 -3.39 13.30
N GLY A 461 6.81 -4.58 13.52
CA GLY A 461 6.91 -5.10 14.88
C GLY A 461 7.64 -6.43 15.02
N CYS A 462 8.83 -6.58 14.44
CA CYS A 462 9.64 -7.79 14.58
C CYS A 462 10.29 -7.95 15.97
N ALA A 463 9.56 -7.67 17.04
CA ALA A 463 9.92 -7.97 18.42
C ALA A 463 8.68 -8.28 19.27
N ASP A 464 8.11 -9.47 19.09
CA ASP A 464 7.59 -10.23 20.21
C ASP A 464 7.69 -11.72 19.88
N ALA A 465 8.20 -12.51 20.82
CA ALA A 465 8.70 -13.88 20.69
C ALA A 465 7.69 -14.95 20.17
N ARG A 466 6.50 -14.56 19.71
CA ARG A 466 5.52 -15.46 19.09
C ARG A 466 5.84 -15.83 17.63
N MET A 467 6.76 -15.13 16.97
CA MET A 467 7.18 -15.46 15.59
C MET A 467 8.32 -16.49 15.49
N ALA A 468 9.03 -16.83 16.57
CA ALA A 468 10.03 -17.92 16.53
C ALA A 468 9.38 -19.29 16.25
N GLY A 469 8.08 -19.45 16.58
CA GLY A 469 7.27 -20.60 16.17
C GLY A 469 6.78 -20.56 14.72
N LEU A 470 6.96 -19.44 14.02
CA LEU A 470 6.64 -19.27 12.60
C LEU A 470 7.88 -19.40 11.71
N ALA A 471 9.08 -19.09 12.21
CA ALA A 471 10.34 -19.27 11.46
C ALA A 471 10.73 -20.77 11.34
N THR A 472 10.50 -21.57 12.39
CA THR A 472 10.65 -23.04 12.38
C THR A 472 9.66 -23.80 11.46
N ARG A 473 8.75 -23.11 10.76
CA ARG A 473 7.77 -23.73 9.84
C ARG A 473 8.07 -23.49 8.35
N PHE A 474 9.23 -22.92 8.03
CA PHE A 474 9.64 -22.64 6.64
C PHE A 474 11.04 -23.13 6.28
N ALA A 475 11.51 -24.22 6.88
CA ALA A 475 12.72 -24.87 6.39
C ALA A 475 12.49 -25.42 4.96
N PRO A 476 13.31 -25.08 3.96
CA PRO A 476 13.38 -25.87 2.74
C PRO A 476 13.93 -27.26 3.07
N ILE A 477 13.25 -28.31 2.58
CA ILE A 477 13.78 -29.69 2.64
C ILE A 477 15.07 -29.71 1.82
N ALA A 478 16.17 -30.20 2.41
CA ALA A 478 17.46 -30.37 1.75
C ALA A 478 17.33 -31.19 0.44
N PRO A 479 18.12 -30.90 -0.60
CA PRO A 479 18.09 -31.71 -1.82
C PRO A 479 18.40 -33.17 -1.47
N ALA A 480 17.53 -34.09 -1.89
CA ALA A 480 17.77 -35.51 -1.74
C ALA A 480 19.10 -35.85 -2.42
N GLY A 481 20.06 -36.38 -1.63
CA GLY A 481 21.27 -36.97 -2.17
C GLY A 481 20.94 -38.10 -3.17
N PRO A 482 21.93 -38.58 -3.95
CA PRO A 482 21.71 -39.50 -5.06
C PRO A 482 21.27 -40.89 -4.53
N GLY A 483 19.97 -41.04 -4.34
CA GLY A 483 19.30 -42.25 -3.88
C GLY A 483 18.90 -43.13 -5.05
N ARG A 484 19.74 -44.14 -5.31
CA ARG A 484 19.54 -45.39 -6.07
C ARG A 484 18.14 -45.61 -6.69
N SER A 485 18.17 -45.69 -8.02
CA SER A 485 17.14 -46.27 -8.89
C SER A 485 16.66 -47.63 -8.35
N ARG A 486 15.41 -47.69 -7.88
CA ARG A 486 14.67 -48.92 -7.66
C ARG A 486 13.64 -49.07 -8.78
N SER A 487 13.91 -50.04 -9.64
CA SER A 487 13.00 -50.60 -10.64
C SER A 487 11.68 -51.04 -10.01
N VAL A 488 10.56 -50.54 -10.53
CA VAL A 488 9.22 -51.09 -10.30
C VAL A 488 8.81 -51.88 -11.54
N PRO A 489 8.24 -53.10 -11.39
CA PRO A 489 8.11 -54.05 -12.48
C PRO A 489 6.89 -53.78 -13.37
N ALA A 490 7.05 -54.10 -14.65
CA ALA A 490 5.97 -54.17 -15.63
C ALA A 490 4.89 -55.16 -15.19
N ARG A 491 3.63 -54.73 -15.22
CA ARG A 491 2.48 -55.64 -15.14
C ARG A 491 1.67 -55.51 -16.42
N ALA A 492 1.61 -56.63 -17.12
CA ALA A 492 0.91 -56.87 -18.35
C ALA A 492 -0.61 -56.97 -18.15
N GLY A 493 -1.34 -56.53 -19.18
CA GLY A 493 -2.54 -57.16 -19.71
C GLY A 493 -3.83 -57.05 -18.90
N ILE A 494 -4.87 -56.48 -19.52
CA ILE A 494 -6.13 -57.18 -19.82
C ILE A 494 -6.76 -56.51 -21.04
N ALA A 495 -7.16 -57.36 -21.99
CA ALA A 495 -7.76 -57.03 -23.26
C ALA A 495 -9.28 -56.82 -23.16
N GLY A 496 -9.81 -56.06 -24.12
CA GLY A 496 -11.05 -56.40 -24.81
C GLY A 496 -12.37 -56.05 -24.12
N VAL A 497 -12.96 -54.91 -24.49
CA VAL A 497 -14.42 -54.80 -24.63
C VAL A 497 -14.72 -54.09 -25.95
N THR A 498 -15.47 -54.82 -26.77
CA THR A 498 -15.94 -54.51 -28.12
C THR A 498 -16.83 -53.26 -28.18
N ARG A 499 -16.52 -52.37 -29.13
CA ARG A 499 -17.32 -51.18 -29.47
C ARG A 499 -18.44 -51.58 -30.44
N ARG A 500 -19.69 -51.32 -30.09
CA ARG A 500 -20.87 -51.48 -30.96
C ARG A 500 -21.20 -50.11 -31.61
N PRO A 501 -21.38 -50.02 -32.93
CA PRO A 501 -21.78 -48.80 -33.61
C PRO A 501 -23.30 -48.75 -33.85
N GLY A 502 -23.92 -47.57 -33.69
CA GLY A 502 -25.29 -47.30 -34.14
C GLY A 502 -26.10 -46.44 -33.17
N ASP A 503 -26.09 -45.13 -33.39
CA ASP A 503 -27.28 -44.27 -33.62
C ASP A 503 -27.09 -42.81 -33.13
N ALA A 504 -27.55 -41.90 -33.98
CA ALA A 504 -27.24 -40.47 -34.13
C ALA A 504 -28.06 -39.54 -33.20
N PRO A 505 -28.08 -38.21 -33.42
CA PRO A 505 -26.99 -37.26 -33.27
C PRO A 505 -27.28 -36.21 -32.16
N ALA A 506 -26.32 -35.99 -31.26
CA ALA A 506 -26.30 -34.84 -30.37
C ALA A 506 -25.77 -33.60 -31.11
N SER A 507 -26.59 -33.03 -31.99
CA SER A 507 -26.26 -31.81 -32.76
C SER A 507 -27.42 -30.81 -32.72
N ALA A 508 -27.71 -30.27 -31.53
CA ALA A 508 -28.56 -29.08 -31.38
C ALA A 508 -28.30 -28.25 -30.10
N VAL A 509 -27.45 -28.71 -29.16
CA VAL A 509 -27.23 -28.02 -27.86
C VAL A 509 -25.88 -27.31 -27.77
N ARG A 510 -25.05 -27.35 -28.82
CA ARG A 510 -23.69 -26.75 -28.79
C ARG A 510 -23.62 -25.28 -29.25
N THR A 511 -24.76 -24.63 -29.53
CA THR A 511 -24.77 -23.25 -30.05
C THR A 511 -25.20 -22.19 -29.02
N ALA A 512 -25.60 -22.58 -27.81
CA ALA A 512 -26.07 -21.64 -26.77
C ALA A 512 -25.13 -21.46 -25.56
N ALA A 513 -23.96 -22.12 -25.55
CA ALA A 513 -22.99 -22.05 -24.44
C ALA A 513 -21.70 -21.27 -24.79
N ARG A 514 -21.77 -20.39 -25.79
CA ARG A 514 -20.75 -19.37 -26.05
C ARG A 514 -21.15 -18.10 -25.27
N ALA A 515 -21.18 -18.21 -23.94
CA ALA A 515 -21.18 -17.01 -23.11
C ALA A 515 -19.83 -16.34 -23.38
N ALA A 516 -19.90 -15.20 -24.05
CA ALA A 516 -18.74 -14.45 -24.49
C ALA A 516 -17.79 -14.25 -23.33
N GLU A 517 -16.52 -14.61 -23.51
CA GLU A 517 -15.48 -13.76 -22.92
C GLU A 517 -15.83 -12.33 -23.29
N PRO A 518 -15.92 -11.39 -22.33
CA PRO A 518 -16.04 -10.00 -22.70
C PRO A 518 -14.77 -9.66 -23.50
N ARG A 519 -14.89 -9.69 -24.82
CA ARG A 519 -13.96 -8.99 -25.70
C ARG A 519 -13.82 -7.59 -25.11
N PRO A 520 -12.61 -7.02 -25.09
CA PRO A 520 -12.44 -5.62 -24.70
C PRO A 520 -13.11 -4.77 -25.79
N GLU A 521 -14.43 -4.62 -25.70
CA GLU A 521 -15.20 -3.67 -26.46
C GLU A 521 -14.77 -2.26 -26.02
N PRO A 522 -14.85 -1.28 -26.93
CA PRO A 522 -14.53 0.10 -26.59
C PRO A 522 -15.29 0.51 -25.34
N ARG A 523 -14.55 1.09 -24.39
CA ARG A 523 -15.09 1.61 -23.15
C ARG A 523 -16.19 2.63 -23.50
N PRO A 524 -17.43 2.48 -23.00
CA PRO A 524 -18.44 3.51 -23.22
C PRO A 524 -17.95 4.81 -22.58
N GLU A 525 -18.12 5.92 -23.28
CA GLU A 525 -17.85 7.24 -22.72
C GLU A 525 -18.78 7.48 -21.51
N ALA A 526 -18.40 8.39 -20.61
CA ALA A 526 -19.16 8.60 -19.36
C ALA A 526 -20.64 8.97 -19.63
N THR A 527 -20.87 9.75 -20.70
CA THR A 527 -22.20 10.14 -21.18
C THR A 527 -23.00 8.94 -21.70
N GLU A 528 -22.37 8.04 -22.47
CA GLU A 528 -23.04 6.85 -23.00
C GLU A 528 -23.43 5.88 -21.89
N LEU A 529 -22.57 5.72 -20.88
CA LEU A 529 -22.87 4.91 -19.69
C LEU A 529 -24.04 5.51 -18.90
N GLN A 530 -24.07 6.83 -18.75
CA GLN A 530 -25.18 7.52 -18.08
C GLN A 530 -26.50 7.29 -18.80
N ASP A 531 -26.56 7.52 -20.11
CA ASP A 531 -27.79 7.34 -20.90
C ASP A 531 -28.26 5.88 -20.85
N ALA A 532 -27.34 4.91 -20.93
CA ALA A 532 -27.65 3.50 -20.80
C ALA A 532 -28.20 3.16 -19.40
N LEU A 533 -27.64 3.75 -18.33
CA LEU A 533 -28.12 3.53 -16.96
C LEU A 533 -29.48 4.18 -16.71
N VAL A 534 -29.72 5.39 -17.22
CA VAL A 534 -31.03 6.05 -17.15
C VAL A 534 -32.08 5.22 -17.87
N ALA A 535 -31.77 4.70 -19.07
CA ALA A 535 -32.67 3.81 -19.80
C ALA A 535 -32.91 2.47 -19.07
N ALA A 536 -31.87 1.90 -18.44
CA ALA A 536 -31.93 0.61 -17.76
C ALA A 536 -32.65 0.65 -16.40
N LEU A 537 -32.43 1.72 -15.63
CA LEU A 537 -32.93 1.86 -14.26
C LEU A 537 -34.21 2.71 -14.19
N GLY A 538 -34.48 3.54 -15.21
CA GLY A 538 -35.63 4.45 -15.21
C GLY A 538 -35.62 5.37 -13.99
N PRO A 539 -36.75 5.55 -13.28
CA PRO A 539 -36.83 6.39 -12.08
C PRO A 539 -35.94 5.95 -10.91
N GLU A 540 -35.44 4.70 -10.90
CA GLU A 540 -34.50 4.23 -9.89
C GLU A 540 -33.13 4.91 -10.02
N TYR A 541 -32.77 5.37 -11.22
CA TYR A 541 -31.52 6.10 -11.45
C TYR A 541 -31.45 7.35 -10.57
N ASP A 542 -32.47 8.22 -10.66
CA ASP A 542 -32.52 9.48 -9.91
C ASP A 542 -32.57 9.24 -8.41
N ARG A 543 -33.26 8.17 -7.96
CA ARG A 543 -33.31 7.79 -6.54
C ARG A 543 -31.93 7.41 -6.02
N HIS A 544 -31.20 6.57 -6.75
CA HIS A 544 -29.84 6.19 -6.36
C HIS A 544 -28.87 7.38 -6.45
N ALA A 545 -29.00 8.24 -7.46
CA ALA A 545 -28.18 9.43 -7.60
C ALA A 545 -28.39 10.43 -6.46
N ALA A 546 -29.64 10.64 -6.01
CA ALA A 546 -29.98 11.58 -4.94
C ALA A 546 -29.42 11.19 -3.56
N GLU A 547 -29.02 9.93 -3.36
CA GLU A 547 -28.47 9.41 -2.11
C GLU A 547 -26.93 9.43 -2.08
N LEU A 548 -26.28 9.96 -3.13
CA LEU A 548 -24.83 10.12 -3.22
C LEU A 548 -24.48 11.61 -3.15
N ASP A 549 -23.41 11.95 -2.42
CA ASP A 549 -22.93 13.34 -2.31
C ASP A 549 -22.41 13.87 -3.66
N GLU A 550 -21.73 13.00 -4.41
CA GLU A 550 -21.20 13.30 -5.76
C GLU A 550 -21.59 12.16 -6.72
N PRO A 551 -22.81 12.17 -7.28
CA PRO A 551 -23.30 11.08 -8.12
C PRO A 551 -22.56 11.06 -9.46
N THR A 552 -21.77 10.01 -9.68
CA THR A 552 -21.25 9.64 -11.01
C THR A 552 -22.02 8.43 -11.55
N PRO A 553 -22.15 8.24 -12.87
CA PRO A 553 -22.85 7.09 -13.44
C PRO A 553 -22.33 5.76 -12.90
N GLU A 554 -21.02 5.63 -12.70
CA GLU A 554 -20.38 4.45 -12.11
C GLU A 554 -20.84 4.21 -10.66
N LEU A 555 -20.83 5.23 -9.81
CA LEU A 555 -21.27 5.11 -8.41
C LEU A 555 -22.77 4.85 -8.30
N VAL A 556 -23.58 5.42 -9.18
CA VAL A 556 -25.02 5.13 -9.28
C VAL A 556 -25.26 3.66 -9.65
N ALA A 557 -24.51 3.12 -10.62
CA ALA A 557 -24.60 1.70 -10.97
C ALA A 557 -24.18 0.78 -9.81
N LEU A 558 -23.11 1.11 -9.09
CA LEU A 558 -22.67 0.36 -7.92
C LEU A 558 -23.70 0.42 -6.79
N ARG A 559 -24.33 1.58 -6.56
CA ARG A 559 -25.42 1.72 -5.59
C ARG A 559 -26.64 0.91 -5.99
N ALA A 560 -27.03 0.92 -7.27
CA ALA A 560 -28.11 0.10 -7.80
C ALA A 560 -27.84 -1.40 -7.60
N TYR A 561 -26.60 -1.84 -7.87
CA TYR A 561 -26.14 -3.20 -7.57
C TYR A 561 -26.33 -3.54 -6.08
N ALA A 562 -25.80 -2.70 -5.17
CA ALA A 562 -25.81 -2.95 -3.73
C ALA A 562 -27.21 -2.88 -3.09
N ASN A 563 -28.16 -2.15 -3.68
CA ASN A 563 -29.48 -1.86 -3.11
C ASN A 563 -30.64 -2.47 -3.92
N GLY A 564 -30.44 -3.67 -4.49
CA GLY A 564 -31.56 -4.50 -4.99
C GLY A 564 -31.33 -5.15 -6.35
N ALA A 565 -30.49 -4.57 -7.22
CA ALA A 565 -30.21 -5.16 -8.53
C ALA A 565 -29.21 -6.34 -8.45
N GLY A 566 -28.46 -6.45 -7.35
CA GLY A 566 -27.38 -7.43 -7.17
C GLY A 566 -27.73 -8.88 -7.52
N PRO A 567 -28.86 -9.45 -7.05
CA PRO A 567 -29.27 -10.80 -7.43
C PRO A 567 -29.44 -10.99 -8.95
N GLY A 568 -30.08 -10.04 -9.64
CA GLY A 568 -30.29 -10.10 -11.09
C GLY A 568 -28.99 -9.92 -11.87
N VAL A 569 -28.12 -9.01 -11.41
CA VAL A 569 -26.77 -8.79 -11.98
C VAL A 569 -25.91 -10.04 -11.85
N ASN A 570 -25.85 -10.66 -10.66
CA ASN A 570 -25.07 -11.86 -10.44
C ASN A 570 -25.64 -13.09 -11.17
N ALA A 571 -26.97 -13.20 -11.30
CA ALA A 571 -27.59 -14.23 -12.13
C ALA A 571 -27.19 -14.08 -13.60
N TYR A 572 -27.26 -12.86 -14.14
CA TYR A 572 -26.80 -12.54 -15.50
C TYR A 572 -25.33 -12.92 -15.72
N LEU A 573 -24.44 -12.47 -14.84
CA LEU A 573 -23.00 -12.74 -14.95
C LEU A 573 -22.65 -14.22 -14.85
N ARG A 574 -23.46 -15.01 -14.12
CA ARG A 574 -23.32 -16.47 -14.02
C ARG A 574 -23.97 -17.23 -15.19
N GLY A 575 -24.49 -16.53 -16.19
CA GLY A 575 -25.11 -17.12 -17.37
C GLY A 575 -26.50 -17.70 -17.12
N ALA A 576 -27.19 -17.29 -16.05
CA ALA A 576 -28.59 -17.65 -15.86
C ALA A 576 -29.42 -17.04 -17.02
N PRO A 577 -30.42 -17.78 -17.55
CA PRO A 577 -31.29 -17.24 -18.57
C PRO A 577 -32.01 -16.01 -18.02
N ILE A 578 -31.75 -14.86 -18.63
CA ILE A 578 -32.49 -13.63 -18.32
C ILE A 578 -33.92 -13.85 -18.86
N PRO A 579 -34.98 -13.61 -18.07
CA PRO A 579 -36.33 -13.57 -18.60
C PRO A 579 -36.35 -12.66 -19.83
N GLU A 580 -36.89 -13.14 -20.96
CA GLU A 580 -36.91 -12.43 -22.25
C GLU A 580 -37.21 -10.94 -22.03
N PRO A 581 -36.29 -10.03 -22.41
CA PRO A 581 -36.44 -8.62 -22.10
C PRO A 581 -37.72 -8.10 -22.74
N GLY A 582 -38.65 -7.62 -21.91
CA GLY A 582 -39.82 -6.90 -22.40
C GLY A 582 -39.36 -5.62 -23.09
N ALA A 583 -39.23 -5.65 -24.42
CA ALA A 583 -39.14 -4.53 -25.37
C ALA A 583 -38.25 -3.30 -25.01
N ALA A 584 -37.28 -3.42 -24.08
CA ALA A 584 -36.30 -2.37 -23.84
C ALA A 584 -35.24 -2.43 -24.95
N THR A 585 -35.27 -1.47 -25.86
CA THR A 585 -34.65 -1.43 -27.20
C THR A 585 -33.13 -1.18 -27.21
N GLY A 586 -32.39 -1.69 -26.24
CA GLY A 586 -30.93 -1.60 -26.19
C GLY A 586 -30.25 -2.95 -26.42
N PRO A 587 -29.01 -2.99 -26.95
CA PRO A 587 -28.23 -4.23 -27.08
C PRO A 587 -27.83 -4.84 -25.71
N TRP A 588 -27.96 -4.09 -24.62
CA TRP A 588 -27.63 -4.51 -23.26
C TRP A 588 -28.89 -4.51 -22.39
N GLY A 589 -29.22 -5.65 -21.78
CA GLY A 589 -30.28 -5.69 -20.76
C GLY A 589 -29.87 -4.94 -19.48
N PRO A 590 -30.83 -4.52 -18.63
CA PRO A 590 -30.52 -3.76 -17.42
C PRO A 590 -29.44 -4.36 -16.50
N PRO A 591 -29.41 -5.69 -16.25
CA PRO A 591 -28.35 -6.31 -15.45
C PRO A 591 -26.94 -6.12 -16.03
N ALA A 592 -26.80 -6.10 -17.36
CA ALA A 592 -25.52 -5.97 -18.04
C ALA A 592 -24.96 -4.55 -17.92
N VAL A 593 -25.82 -3.54 -18.09
CA VAL A 593 -25.45 -2.12 -17.94
C VAL A 593 -25.02 -1.82 -16.49
N VAL A 594 -25.79 -2.30 -15.51
CA VAL A 594 -25.46 -2.15 -14.09
C VAL A 594 -24.13 -2.84 -13.76
N ALA A 595 -23.89 -4.06 -14.27
CA ALA A 595 -22.62 -4.76 -14.08
C ALA A 595 -21.43 -3.97 -14.64
N ALA A 596 -21.56 -3.42 -15.85
CA ALA A 596 -20.51 -2.63 -16.50
C ALA A 596 -20.19 -1.35 -15.72
N GLY A 597 -21.22 -0.60 -15.32
CA GLY A 597 -21.05 0.62 -14.52
C GLY A 597 -20.44 0.33 -13.14
N ALA A 598 -20.91 -0.71 -12.45
CA ALA A 598 -20.36 -1.12 -11.16
C ALA A 598 -18.89 -1.53 -11.27
N LEU A 599 -18.50 -2.26 -12.32
CA LEU A 599 -17.10 -2.64 -12.55
C LEU A 599 -16.19 -1.43 -12.79
N LEU A 600 -16.70 -0.38 -13.45
CA LEU A 600 -15.97 0.87 -13.61
C LEU A 600 -15.82 1.61 -12.27
N ALA A 601 -16.83 1.57 -11.41
CA ALA A 601 -16.80 2.15 -10.07
C ALA A 601 -15.69 1.53 -9.19
N PHE A 602 -15.48 0.21 -9.29
CA PHE A 602 -14.47 -0.52 -8.50
C PHE A 602 -13.05 0.05 -8.63
N ARG A 603 -12.74 0.70 -9.77
CA ARG A 603 -11.42 1.31 -9.99
C ARG A 603 -11.17 2.53 -9.09
N GLN A 604 -12.24 3.14 -8.60
CA GLN A 604 -12.22 4.33 -7.76
C GLN A 604 -12.21 3.98 -6.27
N LEU A 605 -12.51 2.73 -5.92
CA LEU A 605 -12.67 2.31 -4.54
C LEU A 605 -11.34 1.87 -3.88
N PRO A 606 -11.17 2.10 -2.57
CA PRO A 606 -10.04 1.60 -1.81
C PRO A 606 -9.94 0.07 -1.85
N VAL A 607 -8.71 -0.47 -1.86
CA VAL A 607 -8.48 -1.92 -1.73
C VAL A 607 -8.60 -2.33 -0.26
N VAL A 608 -9.18 -3.50 -0.01
CA VAL A 608 -9.18 -4.17 1.29
C VAL A 608 -8.13 -5.28 1.26
N PHE A 609 -7.12 -5.17 2.12
CA PHE A 609 -6.10 -6.19 2.32
C PHE A 609 -6.35 -6.98 3.60
N GLY A 610 -6.30 -8.31 3.52
CA GLY A 610 -6.45 -9.19 4.68
C GLY A 610 -7.77 -9.98 4.69
N PRO A 611 -8.16 -10.54 5.85
CA PRO A 611 -9.31 -11.44 5.95
C PRO A 611 -10.63 -10.70 5.75
N VAL A 612 -11.50 -11.27 4.91
CA VAL A 612 -12.90 -10.86 4.73
C VAL A 612 -13.80 -12.09 4.72
N PHE A 613 -15.08 -11.92 5.06
CA PHE A 613 -15.96 -13.03 5.39
C PHE A 613 -17.25 -12.99 4.59
N ALA A 614 -17.56 -14.06 3.88
CA ALA A 614 -18.82 -14.19 3.16
C ALA A 614 -19.58 -15.42 3.66
N SER A 615 -20.86 -15.50 3.37
CA SER A 615 -21.69 -16.66 3.74
C SER A 615 -22.69 -16.95 2.63
N SER A 616 -23.13 -18.20 2.52
CA SER A 616 -24.14 -18.60 1.55
C SER A 616 -25.10 -19.63 2.15
N ALA A 617 -26.39 -19.51 1.79
CA ALA A 617 -27.42 -20.49 2.12
C ALA A 617 -27.31 -21.77 1.27
N ALA A 618 -26.56 -21.74 0.16
CA ALA A 618 -26.35 -22.90 -0.68
C ALA A 618 -25.50 -23.97 0.04
N PRO A 619 -25.84 -25.27 -0.11
CA PRO A 619 -25.03 -26.35 0.43
C PRO A 619 -23.63 -26.29 -0.18
N ALA A 620 -22.61 -26.62 0.60
CA ALA A 620 -21.25 -26.65 0.08
C ALA A 620 -21.19 -27.66 -1.06
N GLY A 621 -20.85 -27.18 -2.25
CA GLY A 621 -20.60 -28.04 -3.39
C GLY A 621 -19.25 -28.75 -3.25
N SER A 622 -18.66 -29.10 -4.39
CA SER A 622 -17.44 -29.91 -4.52
C SER A 622 -16.13 -29.21 -4.12
N TYR A 623 -16.15 -28.29 -3.14
CA TYR A 623 -14.93 -27.61 -2.69
C TYR A 623 -13.90 -28.61 -2.16
N ALA A 624 -12.67 -28.50 -2.67
CA ALA A 624 -11.53 -29.28 -2.22
C ALA A 624 -10.29 -28.38 -2.15
N ALA A 625 -9.44 -28.61 -1.16
CA ALA A 625 -8.18 -27.88 -1.03
C ALA A 625 -7.31 -28.05 -2.30
N GLY A 626 -6.66 -26.97 -2.71
CA GLY A 626 -5.86 -26.90 -3.94
C GLY A 626 -6.65 -26.63 -5.22
N VAL A 627 -7.99 -26.60 -5.17
CA VAL A 627 -8.81 -26.22 -6.33
C VAL A 627 -8.81 -24.70 -6.49
N ASP A 628 -8.60 -24.24 -7.72
CA ASP A 628 -8.85 -22.86 -8.10
C ASP A 628 -10.30 -22.68 -8.54
N LEU A 629 -10.91 -21.60 -8.06
CA LEU A 629 -12.27 -21.18 -8.37
C LEU A 629 -12.20 -19.87 -9.13
N THR A 630 -13.09 -19.71 -10.10
CA THR A 630 -13.37 -18.41 -10.72
C THR A 630 -14.82 -18.08 -10.45
N GLU A 631 -15.08 -16.92 -9.84
CA GLU A 631 -16.44 -16.44 -9.64
C GLU A 631 -16.83 -15.48 -10.78
N PRO A 632 -17.82 -15.81 -11.62
CA PRO A 632 -18.28 -14.91 -12.68
C PRO A 632 -19.00 -13.68 -12.15
N GLY A 633 -19.68 -13.77 -11.00
CA GLY A 633 -20.40 -12.65 -10.38
C GLY A 633 -19.53 -11.78 -9.48
N PHE A 634 -20.16 -10.76 -8.90
CA PHE A 634 -19.59 -10.03 -7.77
C PHE A 634 -19.72 -10.85 -6.47
N VAL A 635 -18.70 -10.80 -5.61
CA VAL A 635 -18.73 -11.40 -4.26
C VAL A 635 -18.74 -10.31 -3.21
N GLU A 636 -19.80 -10.21 -2.44
CA GLU A 636 -19.86 -9.34 -1.27
C GLU A 636 -19.37 -10.11 -0.03
N ALA A 637 -18.45 -9.50 0.71
CA ALA A 637 -17.86 -10.03 1.92
C ALA A 637 -17.81 -8.95 3.01
N HIS A 638 -17.98 -9.33 4.25
CA HIS A 638 -17.90 -8.46 5.41
C HIS A 638 -16.44 -8.30 5.86
N LEU A 639 -16.11 -7.13 6.42
CA LEU A 639 -14.77 -6.85 6.97
C LEU A 639 -14.51 -7.54 8.31
N GLY A 640 -15.55 -8.07 8.95
CA GLY A 640 -15.47 -8.84 10.20
C GLY A 640 -16.24 -10.16 10.08
N PRO A 641 -15.88 -11.16 10.90
CA PRO A 641 -16.54 -12.46 10.87
C PRO A 641 -18.00 -12.34 11.36
N GLY A 642 -18.90 -13.02 10.67
CA GLY A 642 -20.35 -12.99 10.90
C GLY A 642 -20.93 -14.37 11.17
N ALA A 643 -21.81 -14.45 12.16
CA ALA A 643 -22.65 -15.61 12.41
C ALA A 643 -23.93 -15.47 11.58
N HIS A 644 -24.10 -16.36 10.61
CA HIS A 644 -25.28 -16.40 9.77
C HIS A 644 -26.03 -17.70 10.07
N PRO A 645 -27.10 -17.67 10.88
CA PRO A 645 -27.78 -18.90 11.29
C PRO A 645 -28.35 -19.68 10.10
N ASP A 646 -28.72 -18.98 9.02
CA ASP A 646 -29.24 -19.59 7.79
C ASP A 646 -28.15 -20.00 6.79
N ALA A 647 -26.88 -19.69 7.05
CA ALA A 647 -25.79 -20.05 6.15
C ALA A 647 -25.44 -21.53 6.31
N ARG A 648 -25.37 -22.23 5.18
CA ARG A 648 -24.86 -23.61 5.12
C ARG A 648 -23.36 -23.64 4.85
N THR A 649 -22.85 -22.60 4.19
CA THR A 649 -21.44 -22.43 3.85
C THR A 649 -20.97 -21.05 4.29
N GLU A 650 -19.84 -20.99 4.97
CA GLU A 650 -19.12 -19.76 5.33
C GLU A 650 -17.79 -19.71 4.57
N TYR A 651 -17.36 -18.52 4.21
CA TYR A 651 -16.11 -18.26 3.51
C TYR A 651 -15.23 -17.33 4.34
N ALA A 652 -13.99 -17.72 4.57
CA ALA A 652 -12.95 -16.83 5.07
C ALA A 652 -11.95 -16.61 3.95
N ILE A 653 -11.89 -15.39 3.42
CA ILE A 653 -11.15 -15.05 2.21
C ILE A 653 -9.99 -14.15 2.59
N TRP A 654 -8.76 -14.53 2.24
CA TRP A 654 -7.63 -13.62 2.30
C TRP A 654 -7.65 -12.74 1.05
N SER A 655 -8.10 -11.49 1.21
CA SER A 655 -8.26 -10.53 0.12
C SER A 655 -6.98 -9.76 -0.17
N MET A 656 -6.73 -9.55 -1.46
CA MET A 656 -5.69 -8.67 -1.99
C MET A 656 -6.25 -7.67 -3.02
N THR A 657 -7.47 -7.91 -3.53
CA THR A 657 -8.06 -7.15 -4.64
C THR A 657 -9.48 -6.68 -4.38
N ALA A 658 -10.14 -7.12 -3.29
CA ALA A 658 -11.49 -6.64 -2.95
C ALA A 658 -11.49 -5.12 -2.72
N ARG A 659 -12.64 -4.51 -3.00
CA ARG A 659 -12.87 -3.08 -2.88
C ARG A 659 -13.81 -2.77 -1.73
N ARG A 660 -13.47 -1.78 -0.92
CA ARG A 660 -14.34 -1.33 0.17
C ARG A 660 -15.51 -0.54 -0.43
N VAL A 661 -16.72 -0.98 -0.09
CA VAL A 661 -17.99 -0.32 -0.42
C VAL A 661 -18.56 0.21 0.89
N ASP A 662 -18.55 1.53 1.04
CA ASP A 662 -18.95 2.22 2.25
C ASP A 662 -20.46 2.48 2.33
N ALA A 663 -20.89 3.00 3.49
CA ALA A 663 -22.28 3.31 3.81
C ALA A 663 -22.96 4.25 2.79
N ALA A 664 -22.18 5.13 2.17
CA ALA A 664 -22.64 6.05 1.13
C ALA A 664 -23.11 5.33 -0.14
N VAL A 665 -22.69 4.08 -0.38
CA VAL A 665 -23.09 3.27 -1.54
C VAL A 665 -24.05 2.16 -1.14
N ARG A 666 -23.95 1.65 0.09
CA ARG A 666 -24.79 0.58 0.61
C ARG A 666 -25.22 0.92 2.02
N ALA A 667 -26.53 0.95 2.30
CA ALA A 667 -26.98 1.10 3.67
C ALA A 667 -26.46 -0.05 4.56
N GLY A 668 -25.87 0.28 5.71
CA GLY A 668 -25.38 -0.70 6.71
C GLY A 668 -23.87 -0.66 6.94
N ALA A 669 -23.33 -1.78 7.44
CA ALA A 669 -21.91 -1.93 7.71
C ALA A 669 -21.08 -1.95 6.42
N PRO A 670 -19.84 -1.40 6.42
CA PRO A 670 -18.97 -1.44 5.25
C PRO A 670 -18.67 -2.88 4.84
N VAL A 671 -18.71 -3.13 3.53
CA VAL A 671 -18.43 -4.43 2.93
C VAL A 671 -17.22 -4.34 2.00
N ALA A 672 -16.52 -5.45 1.84
CA ALA A 672 -15.58 -5.67 0.76
C ALA A 672 -16.32 -6.35 -0.40
N CYS A 673 -16.14 -5.89 -1.62
CA CYS A 673 -16.72 -6.52 -2.80
C CYS A 673 -15.61 -6.93 -3.78
N PHE A 674 -15.68 -8.16 -4.30
CA PHE A 674 -14.79 -8.66 -5.36
C PHE A 674 -15.48 -8.52 -6.70
N ALA A 675 -14.70 -8.19 -7.73
CA ALA A 675 -15.20 -8.00 -9.09
C ALA A 675 -15.52 -9.34 -9.78
N PRO A 676 -16.39 -9.33 -10.81
CA PRO A 676 -16.58 -10.42 -11.76
C PRO A 676 -15.26 -10.99 -12.28
N GLY A 677 -15.19 -12.32 -12.38
CA GLY A 677 -13.99 -13.03 -12.82
C GLY A 677 -12.93 -13.21 -11.73
N SER A 678 -13.22 -12.88 -10.48
CA SER A 678 -12.24 -13.04 -9.39
C SER A 678 -11.85 -14.50 -9.18
N ARG A 679 -10.54 -14.73 -9.04
CA ARG A 679 -9.97 -16.06 -8.87
C ARG A 679 -9.59 -16.32 -7.41
N PHE A 680 -9.97 -17.48 -6.90
CA PHE A 680 -9.72 -17.89 -5.52
C PHE A 680 -9.12 -19.29 -5.46
N ALA A 681 -8.02 -19.48 -4.74
CA ALA A 681 -7.55 -20.81 -4.39
C ALA A 681 -8.21 -21.29 -3.09
N VAL A 682 -8.78 -22.49 -3.11
CA VAL A 682 -9.29 -23.15 -1.90
C VAL A 682 -8.10 -23.65 -1.09
N LEU A 683 -7.88 -23.06 0.07
CA LEU A 683 -6.80 -23.44 0.98
C LEU A 683 -7.19 -24.66 1.85
N ALA A 684 -8.43 -24.65 2.36
CA ALA A 684 -8.97 -25.74 3.17
C ALA A 684 -10.51 -25.68 3.18
N VAL A 685 -11.12 -26.81 3.55
CA VAL A 685 -12.55 -26.95 3.80
C VAL A 685 -12.73 -27.66 5.13
N GLU A 686 -13.48 -27.05 6.04
CA GLU A 686 -13.69 -27.57 7.40
C GLU A 686 -15.18 -27.66 7.71
N ARG A 687 -15.56 -28.60 8.59
CA ARG A 687 -16.91 -28.66 9.15
C ARG A 687 -16.89 -28.03 10.54
N PHE A 688 -17.86 -27.16 10.81
CA PHE A 688 -18.02 -26.50 12.10
C PHE A 688 -19.51 -26.28 12.35
N ASP A 689 -20.02 -26.75 13.49
CA ASP A 689 -21.41 -26.54 13.92
C ASP A 689 -22.46 -26.89 12.84
N GLY A 690 -22.30 -28.07 12.22
CA GLY A 690 -23.17 -28.53 11.13
C GLY A 690 -23.04 -27.79 9.80
N ARG A 691 -22.21 -26.74 9.73
CA ARG A 691 -21.92 -25.91 8.56
C ARG A 691 -20.55 -26.26 7.98
N ILE A 692 -20.28 -25.75 6.78
CA ILE A 692 -18.97 -25.87 6.14
C ILE A 692 -18.31 -24.50 6.07
N ARG A 693 -17.03 -24.44 6.43
CA ARG A 693 -16.19 -23.24 6.29
C ARG A 693 -15.13 -23.49 5.22
N VAL A 694 -15.08 -22.62 4.22
CA VAL A 694 -14.14 -22.66 3.10
C VAL A 694 -13.15 -21.53 3.26
N TYR A 695 -11.86 -21.86 3.27
CA TYR A 695 -10.79 -20.88 3.36
C TYR A 695 -10.26 -20.59 1.97
N LEU A 696 -10.28 -19.34 1.54
CA LEU A 696 -9.95 -18.92 0.18
C LEU A 696 -8.77 -17.94 0.19
N ALA A 697 -7.91 -18.00 -0.83
CA ALA A 697 -6.90 -16.98 -1.11
C ALA A 697 -7.19 -16.32 -2.46
N ASP A 698 -7.29 -15.00 -2.46
CA ASP A 698 -7.41 -14.20 -3.68
C ASP A 698 -6.14 -14.31 -4.55
N ARG A 699 -6.30 -14.74 -5.80
CA ARG A 699 -5.22 -14.97 -6.77
C ARG A 699 -5.01 -13.82 -7.75
N ASN A 700 -5.90 -12.83 -7.80
CA ASN A 700 -5.86 -11.77 -8.81
C ASN A 700 -4.63 -10.85 -8.68
N ALA A 701 -4.02 -10.78 -7.49
CA ALA A 701 -2.82 -9.98 -7.23
C ALA A 701 -1.49 -10.72 -7.56
N GLY A 702 -1.54 -11.96 -8.03
CA GLY A 702 -0.36 -12.79 -8.33
C GLY A 702 -0.12 -13.93 -7.33
N PRO A 703 1.09 -14.55 -7.32
CA PRO A 703 1.40 -15.62 -6.40
C PRO A 703 1.28 -15.12 -4.96
N THR A 704 0.37 -15.74 -4.21
CA THR A 704 0.12 -15.40 -2.81
C THR A 704 1.29 -15.85 -1.94
N ALA A 705 1.35 -15.33 -0.71
CA ALA A 705 2.15 -15.92 0.35
C ALA A 705 1.86 -17.43 0.50
N ASP A 706 2.75 -18.15 1.18
CA ASP A 706 2.61 -19.59 1.46
C ASP A 706 1.19 -19.95 1.94
N ALA A 707 0.61 -20.96 1.29
CA ALA A 707 -0.79 -21.36 1.48
C ALA A 707 -1.08 -21.79 2.93
N GLY A 708 -0.14 -22.49 3.58
CA GLY A 708 -0.27 -22.92 4.96
C GLY A 708 -0.34 -21.76 5.94
N THR A 709 0.43 -20.71 5.65
CA THR A 709 0.50 -19.49 6.47
C THR A 709 -0.75 -18.65 6.36
N LEU A 710 -1.25 -18.44 5.14
CA LEU A 710 -2.51 -17.75 4.91
C LEU A 710 -3.67 -18.50 5.59
N LEU A 711 -3.70 -19.83 5.48
CA LEU A 711 -4.69 -20.66 6.15
C LEU A 711 -4.65 -20.50 7.67
N ALA A 712 -3.46 -20.52 8.28
CA ALA A 712 -3.31 -20.30 9.72
C ALA A 712 -3.87 -18.95 10.17
N ARG A 713 -3.61 -17.88 9.40
CA ARG A 713 -4.14 -16.53 9.68
C ARG A 713 -5.65 -16.46 9.56
N LEU A 714 -6.22 -17.05 8.51
CA LEU A 714 -7.67 -17.05 8.32
C LEU A 714 -8.40 -17.82 9.42
N ARG A 715 -7.86 -18.97 9.86
CA ARG A 715 -8.39 -19.72 11.00
C ARG A 715 -8.43 -18.89 12.28
N ALA A 716 -7.37 -18.12 12.56
CA ALA A 716 -7.32 -17.24 13.72
C ALA A 716 -8.36 -16.10 13.66
N GLY A 717 -8.61 -15.54 12.47
CA GLY A 717 -9.56 -14.43 12.28
C GLY A 717 -11.04 -14.85 12.29
N ALA A 718 -11.37 -16.11 12.03
CA ALA A 718 -12.75 -16.57 11.84
C ALA A 718 -13.52 -16.91 13.14
N ALA A 719 -13.09 -16.38 14.29
CA ALA A 719 -13.57 -16.79 15.62
C ALA A 719 -14.61 -15.86 16.29
N ALA A 720 -15.08 -14.79 15.64
CA ALA A 720 -16.02 -13.82 16.24
C ALA A 720 -17.36 -13.70 15.47
N PRO A 721 -18.49 -13.39 16.14
CA PRO A 721 -19.81 -13.25 15.51
C PRO A 721 -20.18 -11.82 15.06
N SER A 722 -21.06 -11.73 14.04
CA SER A 722 -21.76 -10.55 13.46
C SER A 722 -23.09 -11.03 12.80
N THR A 723 -24.01 -10.16 12.35
CA THR A 723 -25.44 -10.49 12.13
C THR A 723 -26.05 -10.15 10.74
N ASP A 724 -25.32 -10.25 9.63
CA ASP A 724 -25.84 -9.88 8.30
C ASP A 724 -26.57 -11.03 7.53
N ARG A 725 -27.05 -10.77 6.30
CA ARG A 725 -27.80 -11.74 5.47
C ARG A 725 -26.86 -12.52 4.52
N PRO A 726 -27.04 -13.84 4.33
CA PRO A 726 -26.15 -14.65 3.47
C PRO A 726 -26.35 -14.41 1.98
N MET A 727 -25.30 -14.65 1.19
CA MET A 727 -25.33 -14.66 -0.28
C MET A 727 -26.24 -15.78 -0.80
N ILE A 728 -26.87 -15.50 -1.94
CA ILE A 728 -27.84 -16.41 -2.57
C ILE A 728 -27.16 -17.66 -3.16
N ALA A 729 -25.92 -17.54 -3.67
CA ALA A 729 -25.22 -18.65 -4.32
C ALA A 729 -23.75 -18.80 -3.88
N PRO A 730 -23.19 -20.00 -4.02
CA PRO A 730 -21.83 -20.34 -3.58
C PRO A 730 -20.76 -19.70 -4.48
N ILE A 731 -19.57 -19.42 -3.92
CA ILE A 731 -18.48 -18.77 -4.65
C ILE A 731 -17.87 -19.74 -5.67
N GLY A 732 -17.88 -19.37 -6.95
CA GLY A 732 -17.22 -20.11 -8.03
C GLY A 732 -17.87 -21.45 -8.39
N LEU A 733 -19.09 -21.72 -7.90
CA LEU A 733 -19.87 -22.90 -8.25
C LEU A 733 -21.23 -22.49 -8.85
N THR A 734 -21.72 -23.26 -9.81
CA THR A 734 -23.10 -23.19 -10.33
C THR A 734 -24.12 -23.57 -9.25
N ASP A 735 -25.40 -23.31 -9.50
CA ASP A 735 -26.50 -23.77 -8.63
C ASP A 735 -26.55 -25.30 -8.48
N SER A 736 -25.97 -26.02 -9.45
CA SER A 736 -25.78 -27.48 -9.40
C SER A 736 -24.53 -27.94 -8.63
N GLY A 737 -23.80 -27.02 -8.01
CA GLY A 737 -22.62 -27.31 -7.18
C GLY A 737 -21.35 -27.69 -7.96
N ARG A 738 -21.33 -27.45 -9.27
CA ARG A 738 -20.17 -27.69 -10.14
C ARG A 738 -19.36 -26.40 -10.30
N PRO A 739 -18.02 -26.45 -10.36
CA PRO A 739 -17.24 -25.27 -10.71
C PRO A 739 -17.67 -24.70 -12.06
N PHE A 740 -17.68 -23.38 -12.19
CA PHE A 740 -17.83 -22.75 -13.51
C PHE A 740 -16.68 -23.20 -14.40
N ALA A 741 -17.00 -23.75 -15.58
CA ALA A 741 -15.99 -24.10 -16.56
C ALA A 741 -15.37 -22.80 -17.09
N TYR A 742 -14.09 -22.62 -16.83
CA TYR A 742 -13.29 -21.55 -17.43
C TYR A 742 -12.40 -22.21 -18.46
N ASP A 743 -12.58 -21.88 -19.74
CA ASP A 743 -11.61 -22.22 -20.78
C ASP A 743 -10.57 -21.08 -20.74
N PRO A 744 -9.32 -21.34 -20.31
CA PRO A 744 -8.32 -20.30 -20.08
C PRO A 744 -7.78 -19.61 -21.33
#